data_AF-A0AAJ6QSZ6-F1
#
_entry.id   AF-A0AAJ6QSZ6-F1
#
_cell.length_a   1.000
_cell.length_b   1.000
_cell.length_c   1.000
_cell.angle_alpha   90.00
_cell.angle_beta   90.00
_cell.angle_gamma   90.00
#
_symmetry.space_group_name_H-M   'P 1'
#
loop_
_entity.id
_entity.type
_entity.pdbx_description
1 polymer ?
#
loop_
_entity_poly.entity_id
_entity_poly.type
_entity_poly.pdbx_seq_one_letter_code
_entity_poly.pdbx_strand_id
1 'polypeptide(L)'
;MESAFVSLVGVTILSCTFGQPPQCTDECTRFILNNANGPQVLKVFGELLKPDEPSTPKSTLEISGQKYGLPPAKRSLVEIALERGLPEDVMTKILDQASILPMDPETATASLDQTVSTTSSTQPPLEESTESLSELATDSPTDSASTASSTPTPSIDMMSTDPPPSVTSGASSTTNSPVVATTEVRAFAFQEGTETSRRRTTVVPGPVLQNGTEGNFSPPRYQIATKDGGDVVLSINGTQLRMPDELPRLNQIVKNPQLLARIVDDLRNVGVPVRKDGNQITVDREAQSASEEPIYVQILTSDGRPLKVIIKNKEDQYQLPGEEEAFNRLLATQPQIAYKILSILAAHGITAQIDQSHNFGIPDLAQRKPGSAPTPEIYRPLVPQTDFPRAQAPPSITIDDNRFSFPRDWGRLRDQVESAVIPAARIQRALEMGSIDCPPQVFVVIYHNMLQDFDRKANLGNETNLFQMEVVRRENEIGMNFGSRYYPLPQEAENVAHMMRNDLLACEFVRDSLMRIGVESFKENGGLQVALPRDRGSFFMSNLPSFRLFEYEVTQNPNGSVTISCGPHNYTLPEDQSSLQNAMEEREVLPLEVVDAMNRNGLPSKMDYSTQNIEVRNGPRTLRFPVKRRAEPSSNIKLFSRGRPGNMSFLVEVDDVQLMIPRDIRELNSLILNNRLDPLRLVELFKQRTYVPYHFDTERGRHVLILDGEPFEFLHSSRLNYRGNPTLDADHGRYGK
;
A
#
# COMPACT_ATOMS: atom_id res chain seq x y z
N MET A 1 -4.80 17.19 -32.68
CA MET A 1 -3.79 16.91 -31.63
C MET A 1 -3.10 15.56 -31.84
N GLU A 2 -3.73 14.56 -32.48
CA GLU A 2 -3.08 13.30 -32.91
C GLU A 2 -1.91 13.49 -33.90
N SER A 3 -1.86 14.59 -34.66
CA SER A 3 -0.76 14.89 -35.58
C SER A 3 0.56 15.29 -34.91
N ALA A 4 0.55 15.68 -33.63
CA ALA A 4 1.77 16.09 -32.91
C ALA A 4 2.47 14.90 -32.24
N PHE A 5 1.75 13.84 -31.91
CA PHE A 5 2.29 12.66 -31.23
C PHE A 5 2.92 11.65 -32.21
N VAL A 6 2.37 11.56 -33.44
CA VAL A 6 2.90 10.68 -34.50
C VAL A 6 4.28 11.13 -35.01
N SER A 7 4.68 12.39 -34.78
CA SER A 7 6.00 12.90 -35.20
C SER A 7 7.13 12.62 -34.22
N LEU A 8 6.86 12.16 -33.00
CA LEU A 8 7.91 11.98 -31.97
C LEU A 8 8.42 10.53 -31.88
N VAL A 9 7.66 9.53 -32.35
CA VAL A 9 8.06 8.11 -32.30
C VAL A 9 7.54 7.35 -33.52
N GLY A 10 8.37 7.16 -34.55
CA GLY A 10 8.04 6.31 -35.68
C GLY A 10 9.18 6.10 -36.66
N VAL A 11 9.90 4.98 -36.53
CA VAL A 11 10.79 4.46 -37.58
C VAL A 11 9.94 3.66 -38.58
N THR A 12 9.85 4.10 -39.83
CA THR A 12 9.85 3.19 -41.00
C THR A 12 10.30 3.88 -42.28
N ILE A 13 10.83 3.06 -43.18
CA ILE A 13 11.80 3.33 -44.24
C ILE A 13 11.17 3.98 -45.50
N LEU A 14 11.97 4.87 -46.13
CA LEU A 14 12.01 5.33 -47.54
C LEU A 14 11.05 6.45 -48.06
N SER A 15 11.75 7.54 -48.46
CA SER A 15 11.63 8.41 -49.65
C SER A 15 10.69 9.64 -49.70
N CYS A 16 11.36 10.81 -49.71
CA CYS A 16 11.06 12.10 -50.38
C CYS A 16 9.97 13.01 -49.75
N THR A 17 10.09 14.34 -49.60
CA THR A 17 11.16 15.34 -49.86
C THR A 17 10.79 16.70 -49.19
N PHE A 18 11.83 17.49 -48.84
CA PHE A 18 11.92 18.95 -48.58
C PHE A 18 11.54 19.58 -47.22
N GLY A 19 12.58 20.06 -46.51
CA GLY A 19 12.54 21.23 -45.59
C GLY A 19 12.90 20.97 -44.12
N GLN A 20 14.12 20.50 -43.79
CA GLN A 20 14.47 19.97 -42.46
C GLN A 20 14.55 21.03 -41.32
N PRO A 21 13.90 20.79 -40.15
CA PRO A 21 14.23 21.41 -38.86
C PRO A 21 15.53 20.81 -38.25
N PRO A 22 16.17 21.46 -37.26
CA PRO A 22 17.42 20.97 -36.66
C PRO A 22 17.23 19.54 -36.12
N GLN A 23 18.04 18.60 -36.62
CA GLN A 23 17.96 17.20 -36.24
C GLN A 23 18.78 16.95 -34.98
N CYS A 24 18.16 16.33 -33.98
CA CYS A 24 18.84 15.80 -32.81
C CYS A 24 19.79 14.68 -33.29
N THR A 25 21.07 14.72 -32.90
CA THR A 25 22.06 13.73 -33.34
C THR A 25 21.72 12.34 -32.78
N ASP A 26 22.14 11.28 -33.47
CA ASP A 26 21.97 9.89 -33.02
C ASP A 26 22.56 9.63 -31.63
N GLU A 27 23.63 10.36 -31.28
CA GLU A 27 24.25 10.32 -29.96
C GLU A 27 23.36 10.93 -28.86
N CYS A 28 22.75 12.10 -29.12
CA CYS A 28 21.77 12.69 -28.20
C CYS A 28 20.55 11.79 -28.06
N THR A 29 20.08 11.20 -29.16
CA THR A 29 18.92 10.30 -29.15
C THR A 29 19.21 9.04 -28.33
N ARG A 30 20.39 8.42 -28.49
CA ARG A 30 20.81 7.27 -27.66
C ARG A 30 21.00 7.64 -26.20
N PHE A 31 21.52 8.83 -25.90
CA PHE A 31 21.65 9.32 -24.53
C PHE A 31 20.27 9.52 -23.89
N ILE A 32 19.33 10.13 -24.61
CA ILE A 32 17.95 10.37 -24.14
C ILE A 32 17.20 9.05 -23.89
N LEU A 33 17.40 8.05 -24.76
CA LEU A 33 16.68 6.77 -24.67
C LEU A 33 17.26 5.80 -23.64
N ASN A 34 18.58 5.84 -23.37
CA ASN A 34 19.24 4.86 -22.51
C ASN A 34 19.70 5.41 -21.15
N ASN A 35 19.62 6.72 -20.92
CA ASN A 35 20.02 7.34 -19.67
C ASN A 35 18.78 7.76 -18.85
N ALA A 36 18.77 7.44 -17.55
CA ALA A 36 17.72 7.87 -16.62
C ALA A 36 17.51 9.40 -16.59
N ASN A 37 18.52 10.17 -17.01
CA ASN A 37 18.47 11.63 -17.11
C ASN A 37 17.89 12.16 -18.43
N GLY A 38 17.53 11.30 -19.39
CA GLY A 38 17.01 11.67 -20.72
C GLY A 38 15.86 12.70 -20.73
N PRO A 39 14.83 12.58 -19.85
CA PRO A 39 13.77 13.57 -19.75
C PRO A 39 14.25 14.97 -19.33
N GLN A 40 15.29 15.04 -18.49
CA GLN A 40 15.88 16.31 -18.06
C GLN A 40 16.65 16.99 -19.21
N VAL A 41 17.33 16.19 -20.05
CA VAL A 41 17.99 16.67 -21.27
C VAL A 41 17.00 17.29 -22.24
N LEU A 42 15.84 16.63 -22.47
CA LEU A 42 14.80 17.18 -23.34
C LEU A 42 14.22 18.49 -22.81
N LYS A 43 14.05 18.62 -21.49
CA LYS A 43 13.57 19.85 -20.85
C LYS A 43 14.57 20.99 -21.03
N VAL A 44 15.85 20.73 -20.78
CA VAL A 44 16.92 21.72 -20.96
C VAL A 44 17.04 22.12 -22.44
N PHE A 45 17.02 21.15 -23.35
CA PHE A 45 17.07 21.40 -24.80
C PHE A 45 15.88 22.26 -25.28
N GLY A 46 14.66 21.93 -24.84
CA GLY A 46 13.46 22.69 -25.21
C GLY A 46 13.47 24.13 -24.71
N GLU A 47 13.99 24.38 -23.50
CA GLU A 47 14.15 25.74 -22.97
C GLU A 47 15.28 26.52 -23.64
N LEU A 48 16.39 25.85 -23.98
CA LEU A 48 17.53 26.49 -24.66
C LEU A 48 17.19 26.93 -26.09
N LEU A 49 16.30 26.20 -26.79
CA LEU A 49 15.81 26.55 -28.12
C LEU A 49 14.87 27.77 -28.16
N LYS A 50 14.33 28.21 -27.03
CA LYS A 50 13.49 29.42 -27.00
C LYS A 50 14.34 30.65 -27.36
N PRO A 51 13.86 31.57 -28.19
CA PRO A 51 14.61 32.79 -28.50
C PRO A 51 14.85 33.62 -27.23
N ASP A 52 16.05 34.20 -27.11
CA ASP A 52 16.37 35.11 -26.01
C ASP A 52 15.57 36.41 -26.14
N GLU A 53 15.09 36.97 -25.02
CA GLU A 53 14.59 38.35 -25.02
C GLU A 53 15.76 39.33 -25.25
N PRO A 54 15.63 40.30 -26.17
CA PRO A 54 16.75 41.14 -26.61
C PRO A 54 17.31 42.06 -25.51
N SER A 55 16.60 42.22 -24.38
CA SER A 55 16.98 43.09 -23.26
C SER A 55 17.55 42.36 -22.04
N THR A 56 17.63 41.02 -22.04
CA THR A 56 18.08 40.29 -20.85
C THR A 56 19.60 40.31 -20.76
N PRO A 57 20.19 40.74 -19.62
CA PRO A 57 21.64 40.73 -19.45
C PRO A 57 22.16 39.28 -19.51
N LYS A 58 23.20 39.06 -20.33
CA LYS A 58 23.85 37.75 -20.46
C LYS A 58 24.92 37.59 -19.41
N SER A 59 24.92 36.46 -18.73
CA SER A 59 25.90 36.07 -17.73
C SER A 59 26.81 34.98 -18.31
N THR A 60 28.10 35.02 -17.97
CA THR A 60 29.08 34.08 -18.50
C THR A 60 29.09 32.77 -17.71
N LEU A 61 28.99 31.64 -18.40
CA LEU A 61 29.12 30.29 -17.84
C LEU A 61 30.26 29.55 -18.56
N GLU A 62 31.17 28.90 -17.83
CA GLU A 62 32.28 28.14 -18.40
C GLU A 62 31.96 26.64 -18.40
N ILE A 63 32.02 26.01 -19.57
CA ILE A 63 31.74 24.58 -19.78
C ILE A 63 32.84 24.01 -20.66
N SER A 64 33.56 23.00 -20.19
CA SER A 64 34.69 22.37 -20.89
C SER A 64 35.75 23.38 -21.37
N GLY A 65 36.02 24.41 -20.56
CA GLY A 65 36.99 25.47 -20.85
C GLY A 65 36.55 26.51 -21.88
N GLN A 66 35.29 26.46 -22.35
CA GLN A 66 34.69 27.46 -23.23
C GLN A 66 33.69 28.31 -22.46
N LYS A 67 33.69 29.64 -22.69
CA LYS A 67 32.77 30.57 -22.03
C LYS A 67 31.54 30.83 -22.91
N TYR A 68 30.36 30.65 -22.37
CA TYR A 68 29.08 30.87 -23.03
C TYR A 68 28.34 32.05 -22.39
N GLY A 69 27.72 32.89 -23.21
CA GLY A 69 26.89 34.02 -22.74
C GLY A 69 25.42 33.62 -22.69
N LEU A 70 24.89 33.38 -21.49
CA LEU A 70 23.52 32.87 -21.28
C LEU A 70 22.67 33.85 -20.45
N PRO A 71 21.39 34.07 -20.79
CA PRO A 71 20.44 34.70 -19.88
C PRO A 71 20.36 33.94 -18.53
N PRO A 72 20.06 34.62 -17.40
CA PRO A 72 20.12 34.00 -16.07
C PRO A 72 19.26 32.74 -15.93
N ALA A 73 18.08 32.74 -16.55
CA ALA A 73 17.19 31.58 -16.56
C ALA A 73 17.80 30.37 -17.29
N LYS A 74 18.39 30.59 -18.47
CA LYS A 74 19.07 29.54 -19.25
C LYS A 74 20.34 29.06 -18.55
N ARG A 75 21.10 29.97 -17.96
CA ARG A 75 22.29 29.63 -17.16
C ARG A 75 21.94 28.71 -16.00
N SER A 76 20.95 29.08 -15.19
CA SER A 76 20.54 28.29 -14.03
C SER A 76 20.07 26.89 -14.44
N LEU A 77 19.36 26.77 -15.57
CA LEU A 77 18.98 25.46 -16.12
C LEU A 77 20.20 24.61 -16.52
N VAL A 78 21.21 25.23 -17.14
CA VAL A 78 22.44 24.54 -17.54
C VAL A 78 23.24 24.12 -16.30
N GLU A 79 23.39 24.99 -15.30
CA GLU A 79 24.06 24.68 -14.03
C GLU A 79 23.36 23.52 -13.29
N ILE A 80 22.03 23.56 -13.16
CA ILE A 80 21.24 22.47 -12.55
C ILE A 80 21.42 21.16 -13.32
N ALA A 81 21.48 21.21 -14.66
CA ALA A 81 21.66 20.02 -15.47
C ALA A 81 23.05 19.40 -15.30
N LEU A 82 24.09 20.24 -15.22
CA LEU A 82 25.47 19.81 -14.93
C LEU A 82 25.58 19.24 -13.50
N GLU A 83 24.98 19.90 -12.50
CA GLU A 83 24.92 19.42 -11.11
C GLU A 83 24.21 18.06 -10.99
N ARG A 84 23.23 17.79 -11.85
CA ARG A 84 22.52 16.51 -11.93
C ARG A 84 23.25 15.44 -12.76
N GLY A 85 24.51 15.70 -13.12
CA GLY A 85 25.39 14.72 -13.74
C GLY A 85 25.24 14.61 -15.26
N LEU A 86 24.73 15.65 -15.93
CA LEU A 86 24.82 15.72 -17.39
C LEU A 86 26.29 15.99 -17.80
N PRO A 87 26.92 15.15 -18.65
CA PRO A 87 28.29 15.38 -19.08
C PRO A 87 28.46 16.71 -19.82
N GLU A 88 29.55 17.43 -19.55
CA GLU A 88 29.82 18.75 -20.13
C GLU A 88 29.92 18.71 -21.67
N ASP A 89 30.46 17.64 -22.25
CA ASP A 89 30.58 17.43 -23.70
C ASP A 89 29.21 17.31 -24.39
N VAL A 90 28.24 16.68 -23.72
CA VAL A 90 26.85 16.61 -24.19
C VAL A 90 26.19 17.98 -24.09
N MET A 91 26.45 18.74 -23.02
CA MET A 91 25.93 20.10 -22.87
C MET A 91 26.48 21.04 -23.94
N THR A 92 27.79 20.96 -24.26
CA THR A 92 28.40 21.71 -25.36
C THR A 92 27.71 21.45 -26.70
N LYS A 93 27.39 20.18 -27.02
CA LYS A 93 26.64 19.82 -28.23
C LYS A 93 25.21 20.39 -28.22
N ILE A 94 24.54 20.41 -27.07
CA ILE A 94 23.21 20.98 -26.90
C ILE A 94 23.24 22.50 -27.12
N LEU A 95 24.22 23.20 -26.57
CA LEU A 95 24.39 24.64 -26.74
C LEU A 95 24.70 25.02 -28.19
N ASP A 96 25.55 24.25 -28.87
CA ASP A 96 25.86 24.41 -30.30
C ASP A 96 24.58 24.23 -31.16
N GLN A 97 23.79 23.19 -30.89
CA GLN A 97 22.51 22.96 -31.58
C GLN A 97 21.47 24.05 -31.29
N ALA A 98 21.49 24.64 -30.09
CA ALA A 98 20.65 25.79 -29.75
C ALA A 98 21.16 27.11 -30.35
N SER A 99 22.20 27.07 -31.20
CA SER A 99 22.85 28.25 -31.79
C SER A 99 23.42 29.22 -30.76
N ILE A 100 23.82 28.71 -29.59
CA ILE A 100 24.48 29.47 -28.52
C ILE A 100 25.99 29.26 -28.66
N LEU A 101 26.63 30.17 -29.38
CA LEU A 101 28.07 30.10 -29.66
C LEU A 101 28.90 30.50 -28.43
N PRO A 102 30.10 29.90 -28.26
CA PRO A 102 31.06 30.36 -27.27
C PRO A 102 31.45 31.82 -27.53
N MET A 103 31.64 32.59 -26.47
CA MET A 103 32.08 33.98 -26.56
C MET A 103 33.55 34.02 -26.98
N ASP A 104 33.87 34.85 -27.98
CA ASP A 104 35.26 35.06 -28.38
C ASP A 104 36.07 35.62 -27.20
N PRO A 105 37.29 35.11 -26.97
CA PRO A 105 38.11 35.47 -25.82
C PRO A 105 38.48 36.96 -25.77
N GLU A 106 38.45 37.65 -26.91
CA GLU A 106 38.72 39.10 -27.00
C GLU A 106 37.55 39.97 -26.50
N THR A 107 36.31 39.44 -26.54
CA THR A 107 35.11 40.17 -26.07
C THR A 107 34.90 40.07 -24.55
N ALA A 108 35.49 39.07 -23.89
CA ALA A 108 35.26 38.80 -22.48
C ALA A 108 35.98 39.78 -21.52
N THR A 109 37.02 40.47 -21.98
CA THR A 109 37.84 41.39 -21.15
C THR A 109 37.35 42.84 -21.15
N ALA A 110 36.41 43.21 -22.03
CA ALA A 110 35.97 44.61 -22.17
C ALA A 110 34.90 45.07 -21.17
N SER A 111 34.39 44.19 -20.28
CA SER A 111 33.18 44.46 -19.49
C SER A 111 33.36 44.51 -17.96
N LEU A 112 34.58 44.44 -17.41
CA LEU A 112 34.77 44.22 -15.95
C LEU A 112 35.51 45.33 -15.16
N ASP A 113 35.91 46.45 -15.77
CA ASP A 113 36.57 47.56 -15.05
C ASP A 113 35.67 48.79 -14.94
N GLN A 114 34.79 48.79 -13.94
CA GLN A 114 34.31 50.02 -13.29
C GLN A 114 33.61 49.68 -11.97
N THR A 115 34.33 49.71 -10.84
CA THR A 115 33.82 50.29 -9.59
C THR A 115 34.91 50.42 -8.52
N VAL A 116 34.89 51.58 -7.86
CA VAL A 116 35.92 52.22 -7.03
C VAL A 116 35.79 51.82 -5.55
N SER A 117 36.95 51.73 -4.89
CA SER A 117 37.18 51.44 -3.46
C SER A 117 36.94 52.65 -2.54
N THR A 118 36.60 52.42 -1.25
CA THR A 118 37.06 53.18 -0.04
C THR A 118 36.45 52.54 1.24
N THR A 119 37.20 51.75 2.02
CA THR A 119 37.98 52.05 3.25
C THR A 119 37.19 52.21 4.58
N SER A 120 37.25 51.13 5.40
CA SER A 120 37.74 51.01 6.80
C SER A 120 37.33 51.96 7.94
N SER A 121 37.36 51.40 9.16
CA SER A 121 37.57 52.03 10.51
C SER A 121 36.28 52.25 11.32
N THR A 122 36.12 52.01 12.63
CA THR A 122 36.90 51.42 13.74
C THR A 122 35.92 51.31 14.95
N GLN A 123 35.96 50.20 15.70
CA GLN A 123 35.37 50.01 17.06
C GLN A 123 36.14 50.86 18.10
N PRO A 124 35.82 51.01 19.42
CA PRO A 124 34.73 50.50 20.29
C PRO A 124 34.28 51.59 21.34
N PRO A 125 34.07 51.36 22.66
CA PRO A 125 33.15 50.47 23.43
C PRO A 125 32.31 51.20 24.54
N LEU A 126 31.46 50.40 25.23
CA LEU A 126 31.06 50.41 26.67
C LEU A 126 30.56 51.69 27.38
N GLU A 127 29.39 51.57 28.05
CA GLU A 127 29.06 51.90 29.46
C GLU A 127 27.56 51.58 29.65
N GLU A 128 27.12 50.65 30.52
CA GLU A 128 27.04 50.62 32.00
C GLU A 128 25.82 51.38 32.59
N SER A 129 25.12 50.70 33.52
CA SER A 129 24.20 51.25 34.55
C SER A 129 22.76 51.62 34.11
N THR A 130 21.67 51.49 34.87
CA THR A 130 21.32 50.95 36.20
C THR A 130 19.80 51.19 36.38
N GLU A 131 19.14 50.25 37.06
CA GLU A 131 18.14 50.48 38.14
C GLU A 131 16.68 50.91 37.88
N SER A 132 15.78 50.11 38.48
CA SER A 132 14.71 50.50 39.43
C SER A 132 13.48 51.26 38.90
N LEU A 133 12.24 51.15 39.39
CA LEU A 133 11.46 50.29 40.31
C LEU A 133 10.03 50.91 40.33
N SER A 134 9.06 50.17 40.89
CA SER A 134 7.78 50.65 41.49
C SER A 134 6.67 51.13 40.55
N GLU A 135 5.52 50.44 40.50
CA GLU A 135 4.33 50.53 41.41
C GLU A 135 3.51 51.82 41.21
N LEU A 136 2.22 51.71 40.88
CA LEU A 136 1.11 51.74 41.86
C LEU A 136 -0.26 51.81 41.14
N ALA A 137 -1.27 51.26 41.82
CA ALA A 137 -2.68 51.10 41.47
C ALA A 137 -3.47 52.40 41.24
N THR A 138 -4.69 52.30 40.68
CA THR A 138 -5.96 52.54 41.41
C THR A 138 -7.22 52.47 40.52
N ASP A 139 -8.23 51.82 41.11
CA ASP A 139 -9.66 52.17 41.14
C ASP A 139 -10.61 51.98 39.95
N SER A 140 -11.58 51.08 40.20
CA SER A 140 -12.96 51.09 39.68
C SER A 140 -13.83 52.08 40.48
N PRO A 141 -15.04 52.42 40.03
CA PRO A 141 -16.20 51.79 40.69
C PRO A 141 -17.45 51.48 39.82
N THR A 142 -18.10 50.41 40.29
CA THR A 142 -19.50 49.94 40.40
C THR A 142 -20.75 50.72 39.92
N ASP A 143 -21.79 49.87 39.75
CA ASP A 143 -23.26 50.04 39.95
C ASP A 143 -24.16 50.32 38.74
N SER A 144 -25.37 49.73 38.58
CA SER A 144 -26.08 48.61 39.21
C SER A 144 -27.46 48.41 38.52
N ALA A 145 -27.99 47.17 38.60
CA ALA A 145 -29.42 46.75 38.66
C ALA A 145 -30.35 46.93 37.43
N SER A 146 -31.49 46.24 37.27
CA SER A 146 -32.05 44.90 37.58
C SER A 146 -33.51 44.94 37.09
N THR A 147 -34.10 43.85 36.56
CA THR A 147 -35.50 43.45 36.81
C THR A 147 -35.86 42.12 36.15
N ALA A 148 -36.61 41.30 36.89
CA ALA A 148 -37.11 39.98 36.55
C ALA A 148 -38.57 40.02 36.07
N SER A 149 -39.04 38.98 35.38
CA SER A 149 -40.46 38.53 35.40
C SER A 149 -40.63 37.15 34.74
N SER A 150 -41.69 36.47 35.15
CA SER A 150 -41.97 35.04 35.17
C SER A 150 -42.92 34.51 34.06
N THR A 151 -42.88 33.18 33.91
CA THR A 151 -43.75 32.15 33.27
C THR A 151 -45.28 32.42 33.22
N PRO A 152 -46.10 31.74 32.36
CA PRO A 152 -46.36 30.28 32.47
C PRO A 152 -46.72 29.48 31.19
N THR A 153 -46.74 28.15 31.41
CA THR A 153 -47.20 26.99 30.61
C THR A 153 -48.68 27.02 30.21
N PRO A 154 -49.11 26.15 29.27
CA PRO A 154 -50.26 25.31 29.60
C PRO A 154 -50.11 23.82 29.20
N SER A 155 -50.74 22.98 30.02
CA SER A 155 -51.02 21.55 29.81
C SER A 155 -52.39 21.38 29.15
N ILE A 156 -52.53 20.45 28.20
CA ILE A 156 -53.82 19.79 27.87
C ILE A 156 -53.54 18.31 27.66
N ASP A 157 -54.33 17.49 28.32
CA ASP A 157 -54.33 16.02 28.28
C ASP A 157 -55.76 15.54 27.95
N MET A 158 -55.87 14.27 27.55
CA MET A 158 -57.08 13.45 27.30
C MET A 158 -57.71 13.45 25.88
N MET A 159 -57.56 12.34 25.14
CA MET A 159 -58.59 11.28 25.08
C MET A 159 -58.11 10.03 24.31
N SER A 160 -58.50 8.88 24.87
CA SER A 160 -58.32 7.49 24.41
C SER A 160 -59.31 7.11 23.30
N THR A 161 -58.98 6.11 22.46
CA THR A 161 -59.85 4.95 22.11
C THR A 161 -59.21 4.01 21.07
N ASP A 162 -58.89 2.79 21.54
CA ASP A 162 -59.00 1.42 20.99
C ASP A 162 -58.80 1.02 19.49
N PRO A 163 -58.27 -0.22 19.25
CA PRO A 163 -58.03 -0.87 17.94
C PRO A 163 -59.24 -1.73 17.50
N PRO A 164 -59.39 -2.28 16.25
CA PRO A 164 -58.68 -3.49 15.75
C PRO A 164 -58.74 -3.60 14.17
N PRO A 165 -58.73 -4.76 13.46
CA PRO A 165 -58.36 -6.13 13.79
C PRO A 165 -57.38 -6.82 12.80
N SER A 166 -56.84 -7.94 13.29
CA SER A 166 -56.29 -9.08 12.56
C SER A 166 -57.33 -9.70 11.61
N VAL A 167 -56.89 -10.08 10.39
CA VAL A 167 -57.60 -11.06 9.55
C VAL A 167 -56.63 -12.13 9.07
N THR A 168 -57.03 -13.34 9.38
CA THR A 168 -56.48 -14.65 9.04
C THR A 168 -56.91 -15.08 7.64
N SER A 169 -56.19 -16.06 7.07
CA SER A 169 -56.67 -17.18 6.20
C SER A 169 -56.37 -17.17 4.70
N GLY A 170 -55.98 -18.38 4.22
CA GLY A 170 -55.94 -18.85 2.83
C GLY A 170 -54.52 -19.20 2.35
N ALA A 171 -53.95 -20.40 2.53
CA ALA A 171 -54.31 -21.75 2.06
C ALA A 171 -54.19 -21.95 0.52
N SER A 172 -53.70 -23.16 0.15
CA SER A 172 -53.56 -23.80 -1.17
C SER A 172 -52.17 -23.60 -1.82
N SER A 173 -51.23 -24.55 -1.89
CA SER A 173 -51.24 -25.96 -2.36
C SER A 173 -51.61 -26.12 -3.85
N THR A 174 -50.63 -26.60 -4.64
CA THR A 174 -50.71 -27.47 -5.84
C THR A 174 -49.31 -27.52 -6.47
N THR A 175 -48.53 -28.59 -6.23
CA THR A 175 -48.38 -29.77 -7.09
C THR A 175 -47.91 -29.46 -8.51
N ASN A 176 -46.67 -29.84 -8.83
CA ASN A 176 -46.36 -30.72 -9.99
C ASN A 176 -44.87 -31.09 -10.01
N SER A 177 -44.55 -32.26 -9.44
CA SER A 177 -43.60 -33.18 -10.07
C SER A 177 -44.39 -34.14 -10.96
N PRO A 178 -43.82 -34.54 -12.09
CA PRO A 178 -43.55 -35.98 -12.30
C PRO A 178 -42.16 -36.14 -12.98
N VAL A 179 -41.45 -37.26 -13.09
CA VAL A 179 -41.57 -38.70 -12.81
C VAL A 179 -40.25 -39.30 -13.36
N VAL A 180 -39.49 -40.05 -12.57
CA VAL A 180 -39.07 -41.45 -12.78
C VAL A 180 -37.95 -41.70 -13.81
N ALA A 181 -36.84 -42.27 -13.31
CA ALA A 181 -36.36 -43.58 -13.76
C ALA A 181 -35.38 -44.17 -12.73
N THR A 182 -35.90 -45.10 -11.93
CA THR A 182 -35.18 -46.07 -11.12
C THR A 182 -34.73 -47.22 -12.02
N THR A 183 -33.53 -47.77 -11.82
CA THR A 183 -33.25 -49.18 -12.13
C THR A 183 -32.23 -49.72 -11.14
N GLU A 184 -32.73 -50.55 -10.21
CA GLU A 184 -31.94 -51.50 -9.43
C GLU A 184 -31.52 -52.69 -10.33
N VAL A 185 -30.51 -53.46 -9.89
CA VAL A 185 -30.65 -54.88 -9.50
C VAL A 185 -29.35 -55.69 -9.74
N ARG A 186 -28.90 -56.28 -8.62
CA ARG A 186 -28.20 -57.56 -8.38
C ARG A 186 -26.69 -57.75 -8.59
N ALA A 187 -26.11 -58.09 -7.44
CA ALA A 187 -24.99 -58.96 -7.20
C ALA A 187 -25.16 -60.38 -7.80
N PHE A 188 -24.02 -60.98 -8.15
CA PHE A 188 -23.77 -62.42 -8.08
C PHE A 188 -22.40 -62.65 -7.44
N ALA A 189 -22.39 -63.47 -6.40
CA ALA A 189 -21.20 -64.09 -5.82
C ALA A 189 -20.81 -65.31 -6.66
N PHE A 190 -19.51 -65.62 -6.71
CA PHE A 190 -19.04 -67.00 -6.88
C PHE A 190 -17.71 -67.21 -6.15
N GLN A 191 -17.69 -68.33 -5.42
CA GLN A 191 -16.62 -68.94 -4.63
C GLN A 191 -15.66 -69.77 -5.51
N GLU A 192 -14.63 -70.30 -4.84
CA GLU A 192 -13.69 -71.39 -5.15
C GLU A 192 -12.26 -70.88 -5.36
N GLY A 193 -11.22 -71.38 -4.69
CA GLY A 193 -11.06 -72.58 -3.87
C GLY A 193 -9.65 -73.15 -4.09
N THR A 194 -9.14 -73.92 -3.11
CA THR A 194 -7.94 -74.80 -3.10
C THR A 194 -6.60 -74.14 -2.73
N GLU A 195 -5.99 -74.41 -1.55
CA GLU A 195 -5.35 -75.65 -1.05
C GLU A 195 -4.22 -76.15 -1.98
N THR A 196 -2.95 -76.29 -1.59
CA THR A 196 -2.39 -77.16 -0.53
C THR A 196 -0.85 -76.97 -0.51
N SER A 197 -0.21 -77.23 0.64
CA SER A 197 0.67 -78.40 0.81
C SER A 197 1.86 -78.16 1.74
N ARG A 198 1.81 -78.90 2.86
CA ARG A 198 2.88 -79.13 3.84
C ARG A 198 3.98 -80.00 3.24
N ARG A 199 5.23 -79.80 3.67
CA ARG A 199 6.11 -80.93 4.05
C ARG A 199 6.98 -80.58 5.25
N ARG A 200 6.66 -81.24 6.37
CA ARG A 200 7.55 -81.52 7.50
C ARG A 200 8.55 -82.59 7.06
N THR A 201 9.81 -82.45 7.45
CA THR A 201 10.68 -83.60 7.73
C THR A 201 11.35 -83.36 9.09
N THR A 202 11.10 -84.30 10.00
CA THR A 202 11.57 -84.35 11.38
C THR A 202 12.84 -85.18 11.42
N VAL A 203 13.93 -84.71 12.04
CA VAL A 203 15.04 -85.56 12.50
C VAL A 203 15.50 -85.10 13.90
N VAL A 204 15.82 -86.09 14.71
CA VAL A 204 15.98 -86.20 16.18
C VAL A 204 17.27 -85.53 16.72
N PRO A 205 17.32 -85.08 18.00
CA PRO A 205 18.44 -84.34 18.56
C PRO A 205 19.46 -85.19 19.34
N GLY A 206 20.70 -84.69 19.37
CA GLY A 206 21.82 -85.09 20.23
C GLY A 206 22.93 -84.02 20.19
N PRO A 207 23.81 -83.91 21.21
CA PRO A 207 23.76 -82.76 22.11
C PRO A 207 24.97 -81.79 22.07
N VAL A 208 24.83 -80.71 22.86
CA VAL A 208 25.86 -79.81 23.45
C VAL A 208 26.36 -78.64 22.60
N LEU A 209 25.98 -77.41 22.97
CA LEU A 209 26.83 -76.43 23.68
C LEU A 209 26.09 -75.08 23.77
N GLN A 210 26.02 -74.56 24.99
CA GLN A 210 25.52 -73.22 25.31
C GLN A 210 26.30 -72.17 24.50
N ASN A 211 25.60 -71.30 23.76
CA ASN A 211 26.09 -69.98 23.38
C ASN A 211 24.95 -69.08 22.87
N GLY A 212 24.91 -67.86 23.40
CA GLY A 212 24.38 -66.69 22.71
C GLY A 212 22.86 -66.53 22.69
N THR A 213 22.36 -65.64 23.52
CA THR A 213 21.03 -65.04 23.45
C THR A 213 20.82 -64.42 22.06
N GLU A 214 20.16 -65.14 21.14
CA GLU A 214 19.68 -64.57 19.88
C GLU A 214 18.55 -63.57 20.19
N GLY A 215 18.94 -62.31 20.33
CA GLY A 215 18.00 -61.20 20.41
C GLY A 215 17.15 -61.18 19.14
N ASN A 216 15.82 -61.11 19.31
CA ASN A 216 14.85 -60.86 18.27
C ASN A 216 15.22 -59.58 17.49
N PHE A 217 16.00 -59.71 16.41
CA PHE A 217 16.31 -58.61 15.51
C PHE A 217 15.07 -58.34 14.66
N SER A 218 14.18 -57.47 15.17
CA SER A 218 13.17 -56.85 14.32
C SER A 218 13.92 -56.11 13.19
N PRO A 219 13.64 -56.41 11.92
CA PRO A 219 14.31 -55.72 10.82
C PRO A 219 14.11 -54.21 10.97
N PRO A 220 15.16 -53.40 10.80
CA PRO A 220 15.08 -51.96 10.96
C PRO A 220 14.00 -51.39 10.04
N ARG A 221 13.03 -50.70 10.64
CA ARG A 221 11.92 -50.06 9.92
C ARG A 221 12.40 -48.69 9.45
N TYR A 222 12.21 -48.42 8.16
CA TYR A 222 12.27 -47.07 7.60
C TYR A 222 10.91 -46.67 7.04
N GLN A 223 10.71 -45.36 6.92
CA GLN A 223 9.49 -44.75 6.40
C GLN A 223 9.84 -43.55 5.52
N ILE A 224 9.13 -43.42 4.40
CA ILE A 224 9.19 -42.26 3.52
C ILE A 224 7.93 -41.44 3.77
N ALA A 225 8.09 -40.18 4.16
CA ALA A 225 6.99 -39.28 4.44
C ALA A 225 7.32 -37.85 4.00
N THR A 226 6.30 -37.07 3.68
CA THR A 226 6.43 -35.61 3.61
C THR A 226 6.32 -35.02 5.01
N LYS A 227 7.02 -33.92 5.24
CA LYS A 227 7.00 -33.19 6.51
C LYS A 227 6.54 -31.75 6.32
N ASP A 228 6.05 -31.16 7.40
CA ASP A 228 5.66 -29.74 7.50
C ASP A 228 6.87 -28.82 7.23
N GLY A 229 7.07 -28.43 5.98
CA GLY A 229 8.22 -27.62 5.56
C GLY A 229 8.79 -27.93 4.19
N GLY A 230 8.06 -28.61 3.30
CA GLY A 230 8.51 -28.78 1.92
C GLY A 230 9.36 -30.02 1.65
N ASP A 231 9.86 -30.69 2.68
CA ASP A 231 10.81 -31.79 2.52
C ASP A 231 10.09 -33.15 2.41
N VAL A 232 10.56 -33.99 1.48
CA VAL A 232 10.34 -35.44 1.54
C VAL A 232 11.50 -36.05 2.33
N VAL A 233 11.19 -36.77 3.40
CA VAL A 233 12.19 -37.32 4.33
C VAL A 233 12.13 -38.84 4.42
N LEU A 234 13.31 -39.44 4.43
CA LEU A 234 13.52 -40.85 4.79
C LEU A 234 13.86 -40.92 6.28
N SER A 235 12.97 -41.52 7.08
CA SER A 235 13.21 -41.78 8.50
C SER A 235 13.74 -43.20 8.68
N ILE A 236 14.95 -43.35 9.23
CA ILE A 236 15.59 -44.64 9.51
C ILE A 236 16.33 -44.59 10.86
N ASN A 237 16.01 -45.53 11.76
CA ASN A 237 16.62 -45.61 13.11
C ASN A 237 16.58 -44.28 13.88
N GLY A 238 15.47 -43.53 13.77
CA GLY A 238 15.32 -42.21 14.39
C GLY A 238 16.08 -41.07 13.70
N THR A 239 16.91 -41.36 12.71
CA THR A 239 17.58 -40.35 11.88
C THR A 239 16.70 -40.03 10.68
N GLN A 240 16.67 -38.76 10.28
CA GLN A 240 15.90 -38.29 9.13
C GLN A 240 16.84 -37.72 8.09
N LEU A 241 16.65 -38.13 6.84
CA LEU A 241 17.42 -37.66 5.70
C LEU A 241 16.48 -36.97 4.72
N ARG A 242 16.77 -35.73 4.36
CA ARG A 242 16.07 -35.01 3.29
C ARG A 242 16.44 -35.56 1.94
N MET A 243 15.44 -35.77 1.09
CA MET A 243 15.62 -36.31 -0.25
C MET A 243 15.49 -35.19 -1.31
N PRO A 244 16.39 -35.12 -2.30
CA PRO A 244 17.45 -36.09 -2.58
C PRO A 244 18.80 -35.73 -1.91
N ASP A 245 18.93 -34.53 -1.34
CA ASP A 245 20.23 -33.91 -1.02
C ASP A 245 21.03 -34.64 0.07
N GLU A 246 20.38 -35.24 1.07
CA GLU A 246 21.05 -35.91 2.18
C GLU A 246 21.19 -37.43 2.00
N LEU A 247 20.70 -37.99 0.89
CA LEU A 247 20.80 -39.43 0.60
C LEU A 247 22.25 -39.96 0.54
N PRO A 248 23.28 -39.20 0.13
CA PRO A 248 24.67 -39.66 0.24
C PRO A 248 25.11 -40.01 1.66
N ARG A 249 24.47 -39.43 2.69
CA ARG A 249 24.74 -39.71 4.11
C ARG A 249 24.19 -41.08 4.55
N LEU A 250 23.28 -41.69 3.78
CA LEU A 250 22.69 -42.99 4.11
C LEU A 250 23.76 -44.09 4.25
N ASN A 251 24.87 -44.00 3.50
CA ASN A 251 26.00 -44.94 3.57
C ASN A 251 26.70 -44.94 4.94
N GLN A 252 26.59 -43.84 5.70
CA GLN A 252 27.18 -43.71 7.04
C GLN A 252 26.25 -44.29 8.12
N ILE A 253 24.94 -44.25 7.88
CA ILE A 253 23.91 -44.66 8.83
C ILE A 253 23.61 -46.16 8.70
N VAL A 254 23.55 -46.68 7.47
CA VAL A 254 23.21 -48.07 7.19
C VAL A 254 24.47 -48.88 6.90
N LYS A 255 25.00 -49.53 7.95
CA LYS A 255 26.19 -50.40 7.83
C LYS A 255 25.92 -51.72 7.11
N ASN A 256 24.66 -52.17 7.06
CA ASN A 256 24.29 -53.43 6.42
C ASN A 256 24.10 -53.22 4.90
N PRO A 257 24.95 -53.80 4.03
CA PRO A 257 24.89 -53.58 2.58
C PRO A 257 23.62 -54.13 1.93
N GLN A 258 22.99 -55.16 2.51
CA GLN A 258 21.73 -55.73 2.01
C GLN A 258 20.56 -54.79 2.31
N LEU A 259 20.52 -54.20 3.51
CA LEU A 259 19.51 -53.20 3.86
C LEU A 259 19.67 -51.94 3.02
N LEU A 260 20.92 -51.49 2.81
CA LEU A 260 21.21 -50.34 1.96
C LEU A 260 20.73 -50.57 0.52
N ALA A 261 20.98 -51.76 -0.04
CA ALA A 261 20.48 -52.13 -1.37
C ALA A 261 18.94 -52.06 -1.42
N ARG A 262 18.26 -52.63 -0.43
CA ARG A 262 16.80 -52.62 -0.34
C ARG A 262 16.21 -51.22 -0.23
N ILE A 263 16.80 -50.35 0.61
CA ILE A 263 16.36 -48.95 0.73
C ILE A 263 16.55 -48.22 -0.59
N VAL A 264 17.67 -48.41 -1.28
CA VAL A 264 17.90 -47.78 -2.58
C VAL A 264 16.90 -48.26 -3.63
N ASP A 265 16.57 -49.56 -3.64
CA ASP A 265 15.57 -50.11 -4.55
C ASP A 265 14.18 -49.53 -4.26
N ASP A 266 13.76 -49.44 -3.00
CA ASP A 266 12.51 -48.81 -2.60
C ASP A 266 12.48 -47.31 -2.93
N LEU A 267 13.60 -46.59 -2.74
CA LEU A 267 13.71 -45.18 -3.13
C LEU A 267 13.54 -44.98 -4.64
N ARG A 268 14.11 -45.88 -5.46
CA ARG A 268 13.88 -45.87 -6.92
C ARG A 268 12.44 -46.20 -7.27
N ASN A 269 11.81 -47.13 -6.56
CA ASN A 269 10.40 -47.47 -6.75
C ASN A 269 9.45 -46.33 -6.33
N VAL A 270 9.90 -45.42 -5.46
CA VAL A 270 9.19 -44.16 -5.13
C VAL A 270 9.54 -43.04 -6.13
N GLY A 271 10.42 -43.29 -7.09
CA GLY A 271 10.82 -42.30 -8.10
C GLY A 271 11.84 -41.28 -7.62
N VAL A 272 12.50 -41.53 -6.50
CA VAL A 272 13.61 -40.69 -6.03
C VAL A 272 14.80 -40.92 -6.98
N PRO A 273 15.42 -39.86 -7.52
CA PRO A 273 16.50 -40.00 -8.50
C PRO A 273 17.79 -40.42 -7.81
N VAL A 274 17.92 -41.70 -7.46
CA VAL A 274 19.12 -42.26 -6.83
C VAL A 274 19.73 -43.41 -7.62
N ARG A 275 21.06 -43.37 -7.71
CA ARG A 275 21.88 -44.42 -8.26
C ARG A 275 22.82 -44.96 -7.18
N LYS A 276 23.15 -46.24 -7.29
CA LYS A 276 24.13 -46.90 -6.42
C LYS A 276 25.39 -47.19 -7.23
N ASP A 277 26.47 -46.50 -6.91
CA ASP A 277 27.79 -46.71 -7.50
C ASP A 277 28.69 -47.38 -6.44
N GLY A 278 28.71 -48.72 -6.46
CA GLY A 278 29.37 -49.52 -5.42
C GLY A 278 28.70 -49.39 -4.05
N ASN A 279 29.43 -48.89 -3.05
CA ASN A 279 28.91 -48.60 -1.71
C ASN A 279 28.53 -47.12 -1.52
N GLN A 280 28.52 -46.33 -2.60
CA GLN A 280 28.11 -44.94 -2.56
C GLN A 280 26.73 -44.78 -3.22
N ILE A 281 25.95 -43.86 -2.67
CA ILE A 281 24.65 -43.45 -3.21
C ILE A 281 24.84 -42.06 -3.78
N THR A 282 24.54 -41.92 -5.06
CA THR A 282 24.66 -40.69 -5.83
C THR A 282 23.26 -40.29 -6.31
N VAL A 283 23.01 -38.99 -6.41
CA VAL A 283 21.74 -38.47 -6.95
C VAL A 283 21.86 -38.46 -8.47
N ASP A 284 20.96 -39.16 -9.14
CA ASP A 284 20.90 -39.25 -10.59
C ASP A 284 20.25 -38.00 -11.19
N ARG A 285 21.07 -36.98 -11.47
CA ARG A 285 20.60 -35.70 -12.02
C ARG A 285 19.95 -35.86 -13.40
N GLU A 286 20.32 -36.88 -14.17
CA GLU A 286 19.72 -37.13 -15.48
C GLU A 286 18.29 -37.66 -15.31
N ALA A 287 18.07 -38.59 -14.37
CA ALA A 287 16.73 -39.07 -14.01
C ALA A 287 15.83 -37.95 -13.47
N GLN A 288 16.40 -36.94 -12.82
CA GLN A 288 15.67 -35.76 -12.34
C GLN A 288 15.14 -34.88 -13.48
N SER A 289 15.86 -34.82 -14.61
CA SER A 289 15.48 -34.08 -15.82
C SER A 289 14.59 -34.89 -16.78
N ALA A 290 14.57 -36.22 -16.68
CA ALA A 290 13.94 -37.11 -17.66
C ALA A 290 12.40 -37.13 -17.69
N SER A 291 11.72 -36.42 -16.79
CA SER A 291 10.26 -36.28 -16.82
C SER A 291 9.90 -34.87 -17.25
N GLU A 292 9.77 -34.68 -18.57
CA GLU A 292 9.38 -33.41 -19.20
C GLU A 292 7.88 -33.11 -19.08
N GLU A 293 7.06 -34.12 -18.76
CA GLU A 293 5.62 -33.97 -18.74
C GLU A 293 5.15 -33.24 -17.47
N PRO A 294 4.36 -32.16 -17.60
CA PRO A 294 3.87 -31.38 -16.47
C PRO A 294 2.79 -32.17 -15.70
N ILE A 295 2.98 -32.28 -14.38
CA ILE A 295 1.97 -32.80 -13.45
C ILE A 295 1.27 -31.60 -12.82
N TYR A 296 -0.05 -31.56 -12.89
CA TYR A 296 -0.84 -30.50 -12.27
C TYR A 296 -1.46 -31.01 -10.98
N VAL A 297 -1.25 -30.27 -9.88
CA VAL A 297 -1.84 -30.58 -8.58
C VAL A 297 -2.64 -29.37 -8.12
N GLN A 298 -3.95 -29.54 -7.98
CA GLN A 298 -4.87 -28.52 -7.47
C GLN A 298 -5.27 -28.88 -6.04
N ILE A 299 -4.99 -28.00 -5.09
CA ILE A 299 -5.30 -28.18 -3.67
C ILE A 299 -6.45 -27.24 -3.32
N LEU A 300 -7.58 -27.81 -2.92
CA LEU A 300 -8.74 -27.07 -2.44
C LEU A 300 -8.66 -26.94 -0.93
N THR A 301 -8.69 -25.70 -0.44
CA THR A 301 -8.55 -25.38 1.00
C THR A 301 -9.83 -24.74 1.56
N SER A 302 -10.06 -24.92 2.86
CA SER A 302 -11.03 -24.14 3.66
C SER A 302 -10.33 -23.70 4.92
N ASP A 303 -10.40 -22.41 5.24
CA ASP A 303 -9.74 -21.81 6.41
C ASP A 303 -8.24 -22.12 6.47
N GLY A 304 -7.58 -22.13 5.30
CA GLY A 304 -6.14 -22.45 5.18
C GLY A 304 -5.79 -23.93 5.35
N ARG A 305 -6.76 -24.83 5.51
CA ARG A 305 -6.54 -26.28 5.63
C ARG A 305 -6.91 -27.01 4.35
N PRO A 306 -6.12 -28.00 3.88
CA PRO A 306 -6.44 -28.77 2.69
C PRO A 306 -7.66 -29.65 2.96
N LEU A 307 -8.65 -29.58 2.07
CA LEU A 307 -9.85 -30.44 2.09
C LEU A 307 -9.77 -31.53 1.03
N LYS A 308 -9.23 -31.19 -0.15
CA LYS A 308 -9.22 -32.07 -1.32
C LYS A 308 -8.03 -31.75 -2.21
N VAL A 309 -7.41 -32.78 -2.77
CA VAL A 309 -6.29 -32.69 -3.71
C VAL A 309 -6.72 -33.34 -5.01
N ILE A 310 -6.58 -32.62 -6.11
CA ILE A 310 -6.86 -33.10 -7.46
C ILE A 310 -5.54 -33.17 -8.21
N ILE A 311 -5.13 -34.36 -8.62
CA ILE A 311 -3.87 -34.63 -9.33
C ILE A 311 -4.22 -34.95 -10.78
N LYS A 312 -3.71 -34.19 -11.74
CA LYS A 312 -3.89 -34.43 -13.17
C LYS A 312 -2.54 -34.78 -13.82
N ASN A 313 -2.49 -35.94 -14.45
CA ASN A 313 -1.35 -36.43 -15.22
C ASN A 313 -1.86 -36.83 -16.61
N LYS A 314 -1.51 -36.06 -17.64
CA LYS A 314 -2.08 -36.18 -19.01
C LYS A 314 -3.61 -36.04 -19.00
N GLU A 315 -4.29 -37.07 -19.46
CA GLU A 315 -5.75 -37.18 -19.51
C GLU A 315 -6.34 -37.74 -18.21
N ASP A 316 -5.51 -38.35 -17.35
CA ASP A 316 -5.96 -38.94 -16.11
C ASP A 316 -6.04 -37.88 -15.00
N GLN A 317 -7.11 -37.98 -14.21
CA GLN A 317 -7.34 -37.12 -13.04
C GLN A 317 -7.71 -38.00 -11.84
N TYR A 318 -7.09 -37.70 -10.70
CA TYR A 318 -7.27 -38.42 -9.45
C TYR A 318 -7.67 -37.44 -8.34
N GLN A 319 -8.66 -37.79 -7.53
CA GLN A 319 -9.18 -36.97 -6.44
C GLN A 319 -8.93 -37.64 -5.09
N LEU A 320 -8.21 -36.94 -4.21
CA LEU A 320 -7.87 -37.41 -2.87
C LEU A 320 -8.49 -36.48 -1.80
N PRO A 321 -9.12 -37.02 -0.74
CA PRO A 321 -9.34 -38.45 -0.52
C PRO A 321 -10.44 -39.02 -1.44
N GLY A 322 -10.38 -40.32 -1.74
CA GLY A 322 -11.45 -41.05 -2.47
C GLY A 322 -10.98 -41.97 -3.61
N GLU A 323 -9.91 -41.61 -4.31
CA GLU A 323 -9.38 -42.37 -5.46
C GLU A 323 -7.95 -42.91 -5.23
N GLU A 324 -7.59 -43.20 -3.98
CA GLU A 324 -6.25 -43.66 -3.58
C GLU A 324 -5.82 -44.92 -4.32
N GLU A 325 -6.72 -45.89 -4.52
CA GLU A 325 -6.37 -47.14 -5.20
C GLU A 325 -6.03 -46.93 -6.68
N ALA A 326 -6.80 -46.10 -7.39
CA ALA A 326 -6.54 -45.78 -8.79
C ALA A 326 -5.22 -45.00 -8.92
N PHE A 327 -5.01 -44.06 -8.01
CA PHE A 327 -3.77 -43.30 -7.95
C PHE A 327 -2.55 -44.18 -7.63
N ASN A 328 -2.67 -45.13 -6.70
CA ASN A 328 -1.61 -46.09 -6.39
C ASN A 328 -1.25 -47.00 -7.57
N ARG A 329 -2.22 -47.39 -8.41
CA ARG A 329 -1.95 -48.12 -9.66
C ARG A 329 -1.14 -47.28 -10.66
N LEU A 330 -1.43 -45.97 -10.75
CA LEU A 330 -0.62 -45.06 -11.56
C LEU A 330 0.82 -44.99 -11.02
N LEU A 331 0.99 -44.79 -9.71
CA LEU A 331 2.32 -44.68 -9.10
C LEU A 331 3.15 -45.96 -9.27
N ALA A 332 2.52 -47.14 -9.21
CA ALA A 332 3.18 -48.41 -9.50
C ALA A 332 3.66 -48.53 -10.95
N THR A 333 2.96 -47.89 -11.89
CA THR A 333 3.31 -47.88 -13.32
C THR A 333 4.35 -46.81 -13.66
N GLN A 334 4.31 -45.68 -12.96
CA GLN A 334 5.13 -44.49 -13.22
C GLN A 334 5.76 -43.99 -11.91
N PRO A 335 6.69 -44.75 -11.31
CA PRO A 335 7.28 -44.45 -10.01
C PRO A 335 7.94 -43.06 -9.97
N GLN A 336 8.54 -42.61 -11.08
CA GLN A 336 9.15 -41.28 -11.24
C GLN A 336 8.23 -40.10 -10.93
N ILE A 337 6.90 -40.30 -10.99
CA ILE A 337 5.90 -39.27 -10.69
C ILE A 337 5.60 -39.20 -9.18
N ALA A 338 5.74 -40.32 -8.46
CA ALA A 338 5.44 -40.38 -7.02
C ALA A 338 6.27 -39.37 -6.23
N TYR A 339 7.60 -39.33 -6.45
CA TYR A 339 8.47 -38.36 -5.78
C TYR A 339 8.12 -36.91 -6.14
N LYS A 340 7.79 -36.61 -7.40
CA LYS A 340 7.36 -35.26 -7.81
C LYS A 340 6.09 -34.86 -7.07
N ILE A 341 5.09 -35.74 -7.00
CA ILE A 341 3.84 -35.45 -6.29
C ILE A 341 4.10 -35.28 -4.80
N LEU A 342 4.90 -36.15 -4.17
CA LEU A 342 5.31 -35.99 -2.77
C LEU A 342 5.99 -34.65 -2.53
N SER A 343 6.88 -34.21 -3.44
CA SER A 343 7.56 -32.92 -3.31
C SER A 343 6.58 -31.74 -3.40
N ILE A 344 5.59 -31.81 -4.30
CA ILE A 344 4.56 -30.78 -4.44
C ILE A 344 3.68 -30.73 -3.19
N LEU A 345 3.26 -31.89 -2.67
CA LEU A 345 2.43 -31.95 -1.47
C LEU A 345 3.18 -31.49 -0.23
N ALA A 346 4.46 -31.87 -0.10
CA ALA A 346 5.33 -31.37 0.96
C ALA A 346 5.45 -29.84 0.91
N ALA A 347 5.63 -29.27 -0.29
CA ALA A 347 5.74 -27.82 -0.49
C ALA A 347 4.47 -27.04 -0.07
N HIS A 348 3.31 -27.70 -0.06
CA HIS A 348 2.05 -27.15 0.40
C HIS A 348 1.68 -27.55 1.84
N GLY A 349 2.61 -28.15 2.59
CA GLY A 349 2.39 -28.56 3.98
C GLY A 349 1.38 -29.71 4.13
N ILE A 350 1.19 -30.53 3.10
CA ILE A 350 0.31 -31.70 3.15
C ILE A 350 1.15 -32.92 3.53
N THR A 351 0.83 -33.54 4.66
CA THR A 351 1.51 -34.78 5.07
C THR A 351 1.00 -35.96 4.26
N ALA A 352 1.90 -36.64 3.57
CA ALA A 352 1.67 -37.81 2.75
C ALA A 352 2.73 -38.86 3.12
N GLN A 353 2.31 -40.11 3.19
CA GLN A 353 3.16 -41.22 3.56
C GLN A 353 3.12 -42.28 2.48
N ILE A 354 4.27 -42.88 2.21
CA ILE A 354 4.37 -44.09 1.40
C ILE A 354 4.77 -45.23 2.33
N ASP A 355 3.92 -46.25 2.40
CA ASP A 355 4.22 -47.45 3.17
C ASP A 355 5.24 -48.36 2.45
N GLN A 356 5.67 -49.43 3.12
CA GLN A 356 6.64 -50.38 2.54
C GLN A 356 6.07 -51.20 1.38
N SER A 357 4.75 -51.19 1.20
CA SER A 357 4.06 -51.75 0.04
C SER A 357 3.90 -50.73 -1.10
N HIS A 358 4.53 -49.55 -0.98
CA HIS A 358 4.46 -48.45 -1.93
C HIS A 358 3.04 -47.86 -2.09
N ASN A 359 2.16 -48.07 -1.12
CA ASN A 359 0.86 -47.41 -1.11
C ASN A 359 1.01 -45.99 -0.57
N PHE A 360 0.50 -45.05 -1.34
CA PHE A 360 0.40 -43.65 -1.01
C PHE A 360 -0.85 -43.39 -0.16
N GLY A 361 -0.72 -42.61 0.90
CA GLY A 361 -1.83 -42.15 1.74
C GLY A 361 -1.62 -40.74 2.28
N ILE A 362 -2.72 -39.99 2.44
CA ILE A 362 -2.74 -38.64 3.02
C ILE A 362 -3.53 -38.69 4.35
N PRO A 363 -2.86 -39.01 5.47
CA PRO A 363 -3.55 -39.25 6.74
C PRO A 363 -4.35 -38.04 7.25
N ASP A 364 -3.88 -36.82 7.00
CA ASP A 364 -4.52 -35.58 7.49
C ASP A 364 -5.88 -35.29 6.84
N LEU A 365 -6.11 -35.76 5.62
CA LEU A 365 -7.39 -35.57 4.90
C LEU A 365 -8.45 -36.57 5.33
N ALA A 366 -8.06 -37.74 5.85
CA ALA A 366 -8.96 -38.85 6.15
C ALA A 366 -9.63 -38.76 7.54
N GLN A 367 -9.10 -37.96 8.48
CA GLN A 367 -9.47 -38.07 9.90
C GLN A 367 -10.54 -37.10 10.42
N ARG A 368 -11.18 -36.26 9.60
CA ARG A 368 -12.28 -35.41 10.08
C ARG A 368 -13.61 -35.79 9.45
N LYS A 369 -14.31 -36.73 10.10
CA LYS A 369 -15.78 -36.69 10.10
C LYS A 369 -16.20 -35.38 10.76
N PRO A 370 -17.05 -34.55 10.13
CA PRO A 370 -17.58 -33.35 10.76
C PRO A 370 -18.53 -33.78 11.89
N GLY A 371 -18.08 -33.71 13.16
CA GLY A 371 -19.01 -33.91 14.28
C GLY A 371 -18.50 -34.45 15.62
N SER A 372 -17.20 -34.58 15.91
CA SER A 372 -16.77 -35.00 17.26
C SER A 372 -15.61 -34.17 17.80
N ALA A 373 -15.88 -33.40 18.85
CA ALA A 373 -14.88 -32.69 19.64
C ALA A 373 -13.98 -33.70 20.39
N PRO A 374 -12.66 -33.48 20.49
CA PRO A 374 -11.79 -34.36 21.26
C PRO A 374 -11.74 -33.92 22.73
N THR A 375 -12.06 -34.86 23.62
CA THR A 375 -11.74 -34.82 25.05
C THR A 375 -10.23 -35.06 25.24
N PRO A 376 -9.52 -34.35 26.13
CA PRO A 376 -8.10 -34.56 26.33
C PRO A 376 -7.86 -35.74 27.27
N GLU A 377 -7.04 -36.72 26.85
CA GLU A 377 -6.42 -37.68 27.75
C GLU A 377 -4.91 -37.46 27.86
N ILE A 378 -4.48 -37.62 29.09
CA ILE A 378 -3.18 -37.31 29.69
C ILE A 378 -2.28 -38.55 29.57
N TYR A 379 -1.00 -38.40 29.20
CA TYR A 379 0.19 -38.78 30.01
C TYR A 379 1.53 -38.57 29.25
N ARG A 380 2.48 -37.98 29.99
CA ARG A 380 3.90 -37.61 29.74
C ARG A 380 4.85 -38.85 29.72
N PRO A 381 6.16 -38.80 29.33
CA PRO A 381 7.17 -37.86 29.87
C PRO A 381 8.33 -37.37 28.96
N LEU A 382 9.14 -36.47 29.54
CA LEU A 382 10.10 -35.50 29.01
C LEU A 382 11.41 -36.05 28.39
N VAL A 383 11.89 -35.41 27.31
CA VAL A 383 13.31 -35.20 26.93
C VAL A 383 13.41 -33.85 26.16
N PRO A 384 14.45 -33.00 26.37
CA PRO A 384 14.47 -31.63 25.84
C PRO A 384 14.79 -31.60 24.34
N GLN A 385 13.89 -31.07 23.52
CA GLN A 385 14.17 -30.77 22.11
C GLN A 385 14.90 -29.43 22.02
N THR A 386 16.10 -29.49 21.44
CA THR A 386 16.81 -28.33 20.91
C THR A 386 16.34 -28.14 19.47
N ASP A 387 15.68 -27.01 19.24
CA ASP A 387 15.18 -26.58 17.92
C ASP A 387 16.37 -26.30 16.98
N PHE A 388 16.44 -27.00 15.85
CA PHE A 388 17.25 -26.57 14.70
C PHE A 388 16.33 -25.98 13.62
N PRO A 389 16.56 -24.74 13.16
CA PRO A 389 15.68 -24.05 12.22
C PRO A 389 15.77 -24.67 10.81
N ARG A 390 14.61 -24.97 10.21
CA ARG A 390 14.50 -25.37 8.80
C ARG A 390 14.68 -24.15 7.89
N ALA A 391 15.46 -24.31 6.81
CA ALA A 391 15.59 -23.33 5.75
C ALA A 391 14.22 -23.12 5.07
N GLN A 392 13.61 -21.97 5.33
CA GLN A 392 12.38 -21.53 4.67
C GLN A 392 12.68 -21.22 3.21
N ALA A 393 11.77 -21.59 2.30
CA ALA A 393 11.85 -21.14 0.92
C ALA A 393 11.88 -19.61 0.90
N PRO A 394 12.68 -18.99 0.03
CA PRO A 394 12.73 -17.55 -0.11
C PRO A 394 11.30 -17.03 -0.34
N PRO A 395 10.81 -16.11 0.50
CA PRO A 395 9.43 -15.65 0.42
C PRO A 395 9.20 -15.01 -0.97
N SER A 396 8.05 -15.28 -1.57
CA SER A 396 7.73 -14.79 -2.93
C SER A 396 6.30 -14.26 -3.01
N ILE A 397 6.09 -13.20 -3.79
CA ILE A 397 4.77 -12.64 -4.10
C ILE A 397 4.52 -12.67 -5.60
N THR A 398 3.25 -12.74 -5.96
CA THR A 398 2.79 -12.58 -7.35
C THR A 398 1.85 -11.39 -7.39
N ILE A 399 2.14 -10.42 -8.24
CA ILE A 399 1.35 -9.20 -8.44
C ILE A 399 1.08 -9.08 -9.93
N ASP A 400 -0.20 -9.20 -10.29
CA ASP A 400 -0.62 -9.35 -11.68
C ASP A 400 0.14 -10.51 -12.34
N ASP A 401 0.78 -10.31 -13.50
CA ASP A 401 1.58 -11.33 -14.19
C ASP A 401 3.05 -11.39 -13.71
N ASN A 402 3.43 -10.59 -12.71
CA ASN A 402 4.81 -10.51 -12.22
C ASN A 402 5.00 -11.32 -10.93
N ARG A 403 5.94 -12.26 -10.95
CA ARG A 403 6.39 -12.99 -9.75
C ARG A 403 7.73 -12.45 -9.25
N PHE A 404 7.81 -12.19 -7.94
CA PHE A 404 8.99 -11.70 -7.24
C PHE A 404 9.38 -12.68 -6.13
N SER A 405 10.65 -13.08 -6.09
CA SER A 405 11.25 -13.99 -5.10
C SER A 405 12.34 -13.26 -4.30
N PHE A 406 12.18 -13.16 -2.99
CA PHE A 406 13.07 -12.38 -2.13
C PHE A 406 14.11 -13.26 -1.44
N PRO A 407 15.36 -12.79 -1.30
CA PRO A 407 15.80 -11.40 -1.47
C PRO A 407 16.25 -11.01 -2.90
N ARG A 408 16.18 -11.89 -3.89
CA ARG A 408 16.77 -11.66 -5.22
C ARG A 408 16.07 -10.56 -6.03
N ASP A 409 14.75 -10.47 -5.93
CA ASP A 409 13.94 -9.59 -6.79
C ASP A 409 13.63 -8.21 -6.18
N TRP A 410 14.30 -7.81 -5.09
CA TRP A 410 14.10 -6.48 -4.50
C TRP A 410 14.41 -5.33 -5.48
N GLY A 411 15.47 -5.46 -6.28
CA GLY A 411 15.81 -4.48 -7.31
C GLY A 411 14.74 -4.39 -8.39
N ARG A 412 14.30 -5.53 -8.94
CA ARG A 412 13.24 -5.57 -9.96
C ARG A 412 11.92 -5.03 -9.43
N LEU A 413 11.54 -5.36 -8.19
CA LEU A 413 10.34 -4.81 -7.57
C LEU A 413 10.43 -3.29 -7.47
N ARG A 414 11.54 -2.77 -6.96
CA ARG A 414 11.80 -1.33 -6.87
C ARG A 414 11.67 -0.64 -8.23
N ASP A 415 12.31 -1.17 -9.26
CA ASP A 415 12.27 -0.60 -10.62
C ASP A 415 10.83 -0.56 -11.18
N GLN A 416 10.01 -1.60 -10.90
CA GLN A 416 8.60 -1.63 -11.31
C GLN A 416 7.71 -0.65 -10.54
N VAL A 417 8.06 -0.34 -9.29
CA VAL A 417 7.39 0.70 -8.50
C VAL A 417 7.77 2.09 -9.02
N GLU A 418 9.07 2.35 -9.23
CA GLU A 418 9.58 3.64 -9.71
C GLU A 418 9.05 3.99 -11.11
N SER A 419 8.89 2.98 -11.97
CA SER A 419 8.30 3.15 -13.31
C SER A 419 6.77 3.20 -13.33
N ALA A 420 6.12 3.12 -12.16
CA ALA A 420 4.66 3.07 -12.00
C ALA A 420 3.98 1.96 -12.84
N VAL A 421 4.70 0.88 -13.17
CA VAL A 421 4.15 -0.29 -13.89
C VAL A 421 3.18 -1.05 -13.00
N ILE A 422 3.53 -1.20 -11.72
CA ILE A 422 2.64 -1.78 -10.71
C ILE A 422 2.31 -0.71 -9.67
N PRO A 423 1.02 -0.45 -9.38
CA PRO A 423 0.62 0.49 -8.33
C PRO A 423 1.25 0.15 -6.99
N ALA A 424 1.88 1.13 -6.34
CA ALA A 424 2.61 0.91 -5.10
C ALA A 424 1.72 0.31 -3.97
N ALA A 425 0.45 0.69 -3.91
CA ALA A 425 -0.53 0.12 -2.97
C ALA A 425 -0.78 -1.39 -3.20
N ARG A 426 -0.71 -1.89 -4.45
CA ARG A 426 -0.81 -3.33 -4.74
C ARG A 426 0.39 -4.08 -4.19
N ILE A 427 1.58 -3.50 -4.33
CA ILE A 427 2.82 -4.08 -3.83
C ILE A 427 2.80 -4.14 -2.32
N GLN A 428 2.46 -3.04 -1.64
CA GLN A 428 2.33 -3.01 -0.19
C GLN A 428 1.35 -4.08 0.30
N ARG A 429 0.16 -4.19 -0.31
CA ARG A 429 -0.82 -5.23 0.02
C ARG A 429 -0.28 -6.64 -0.20
N ALA A 430 0.44 -6.89 -1.28
CA ALA A 430 1.01 -8.21 -1.56
C ALA A 430 2.12 -8.59 -0.57
N LEU A 431 2.96 -7.63 -0.17
CA LEU A 431 3.99 -7.81 0.85
C LEU A 431 3.38 -8.14 2.21
N GLU A 432 2.34 -7.41 2.62
CA GLU A 432 1.64 -7.66 3.88
C GLU A 432 0.89 -8.99 3.89
N MET A 433 0.16 -9.34 2.81
CA MET A 433 -0.50 -10.64 2.69
C MET A 433 0.49 -11.81 2.71
N GLY A 434 1.71 -11.59 2.22
CA GLY A 434 2.80 -12.56 2.23
C GLY A 434 3.62 -12.56 3.52
N SER A 435 3.36 -11.66 4.46
CA SER A 435 4.19 -11.41 5.65
C SER A 435 5.68 -11.27 5.31
N ILE A 436 6.00 -10.45 4.30
CA ILE A 436 7.37 -10.27 3.79
C ILE A 436 7.92 -8.92 4.22
N ASP A 437 9.00 -8.96 5.00
CA ASP A 437 9.72 -7.75 5.42
C ASP A 437 10.37 -7.06 4.21
N CYS A 438 9.99 -5.80 3.99
CA CYS A 438 10.50 -4.99 2.89
C CYS A 438 11.78 -4.26 3.31
N PRO A 439 12.88 -4.33 2.54
CA PRO A 439 14.08 -3.54 2.79
C PRO A 439 13.75 -2.04 2.79
N PRO A 440 14.34 -1.23 3.69
CA PRO A 440 14.03 0.19 3.82
C PRO A 440 14.10 0.98 2.52
N GLN A 441 15.10 0.70 1.68
CA GLN A 441 15.27 1.37 0.39
C GLN A 441 14.15 1.10 -0.62
N VAL A 442 13.52 -0.08 -0.57
CA VAL A 442 12.37 -0.42 -1.43
C VAL A 442 11.09 0.14 -0.81
N PHE A 443 10.98 0.07 0.52
CA PHE A 443 9.85 0.62 1.26
C PHE A 443 9.72 2.13 1.02
N VAL A 444 10.82 2.89 1.08
CA VAL A 444 10.83 4.34 0.78
C VAL A 444 10.27 4.63 -0.61
N VAL A 445 10.58 3.80 -1.61
CA VAL A 445 10.10 3.97 -2.99
C VAL A 445 8.62 3.63 -3.11
N ILE A 446 8.18 2.52 -2.49
CA ILE A 446 6.76 2.14 -2.41
C ILE A 446 5.98 3.27 -1.74
N TYR A 447 6.45 3.72 -0.59
CA TYR A 447 5.85 4.80 0.18
C TYR A 447 5.78 6.11 -0.61
N HIS A 448 6.89 6.54 -1.21
CA HIS A 448 6.93 7.76 -2.00
C HIS A 448 5.97 7.71 -3.19
N ASN A 449 5.87 6.58 -3.89
CA ASN A 449 4.91 6.43 -4.97
C ASN A 449 3.46 6.32 -4.47
N MET A 450 3.21 5.72 -3.31
CA MET A 450 1.88 5.74 -2.69
C MET A 450 1.45 7.16 -2.35
N LEU A 451 2.35 7.97 -1.78
CA LEU A 451 2.10 9.39 -1.51
C LEU A 451 1.93 10.20 -2.79
N GLN A 452 2.75 9.99 -3.82
CA GLN A 452 2.59 10.68 -5.10
C GLN A 452 1.30 10.28 -5.80
N ASP A 453 0.95 9.00 -5.82
CA ASP A 453 -0.32 8.53 -6.40
C ASP A 453 -1.50 9.13 -5.62
N PHE A 454 -1.35 9.27 -4.31
CA PHE A 454 -2.32 9.95 -3.47
C PHE A 454 -2.43 11.44 -3.80
N ASP A 455 -1.31 12.17 -3.86
CA ASP A 455 -1.27 13.60 -4.19
C ASP A 455 -1.76 13.85 -5.61
N ARG A 456 -1.42 12.99 -6.58
CA ARG A 456 -1.99 13.04 -7.93
C ARG A 456 -3.50 12.86 -7.88
N LYS A 457 -4.00 11.87 -7.15
CA LYS A 457 -5.45 11.65 -6.99
C LYS A 457 -6.16 12.78 -6.23
N ALA A 458 -5.47 13.46 -5.31
CA ALA A 458 -6.00 14.56 -4.53
C ALA A 458 -5.95 15.91 -5.29
N ASN A 459 -4.92 16.15 -6.11
CA ASN A 459 -4.62 17.45 -6.70
C ASN A 459 -4.91 17.57 -8.21
N LEU A 460 -5.23 16.49 -8.94
CA LEU A 460 -5.70 16.60 -10.33
C LEU A 460 -7.14 17.13 -10.38
N GLY A 461 -7.26 18.45 -10.25
CA GLY A 461 -8.51 19.20 -10.36
C GLY A 461 -9.01 19.41 -11.80
N ASN A 462 -8.27 18.93 -12.82
CA ASN A 462 -8.54 19.20 -14.22
C ASN A 462 -8.67 17.89 -15.04
N GLU A 463 -9.92 17.59 -15.38
CA GLU A 463 -10.42 16.88 -16.58
C GLU A 463 -10.35 15.34 -16.70
N THR A 464 -9.62 14.59 -15.88
CA THR A 464 -9.77 13.10 -15.85
C THR A 464 -9.99 12.56 -14.44
N ASN A 465 -11.13 12.96 -13.85
CA ASN A 465 -11.63 12.60 -12.52
C ASN A 465 -12.08 11.13 -12.41
N LEU A 466 -11.16 10.16 -12.37
CA LEU A 466 -11.52 8.76 -12.08
C LEU A 466 -11.31 8.34 -10.62
N PHE A 467 -10.51 9.06 -9.82
CA PHE A 467 -10.12 8.56 -8.48
C PHE A 467 -10.04 9.63 -7.38
N GLN A 468 -10.82 10.71 -7.45
CA GLN A 468 -10.94 11.63 -6.31
C GLN A 468 -11.90 11.00 -5.29
N MET A 469 -11.37 10.59 -4.13
CA MET A 469 -12.20 10.19 -2.99
C MET A 469 -12.36 11.37 -2.04
N GLU A 470 -13.61 11.75 -1.77
CA GLU A 470 -13.93 12.85 -0.88
C GLU A 470 -15.05 12.43 0.08
N VAL A 471 -14.84 12.62 1.38
CA VAL A 471 -15.90 12.45 2.37
C VAL A 471 -16.61 13.78 2.55
N VAL A 472 -17.91 13.81 2.27
CA VAL A 472 -18.71 15.03 2.31
C VAL A 472 -19.80 14.90 3.36
N ARG A 473 -19.91 15.94 4.20
CA ARG A 473 -21.06 16.16 5.07
C ARG A 473 -22.02 17.12 4.37
N ARG A 474 -23.24 16.66 4.11
CA ARG A 474 -24.42 17.49 3.78
C ARG A 474 -25.27 17.60 5.04
N GLU A 475 -26.10 18.64 5.15
CA GLU A 475 -26.81 19.05 6.39
C GLU A 475 -27.24 17.90 7.32
N ASN A 476 -27.84 16.84 6.75
CA ASN A 476 -28.30 15.66 7.50
C ASN A 476 -27.80 14.33 6.92
N GLU A 477 -26.77 14.33 6.08
CA GLU A 477 -26.32 13.16 5.33
C GLU A 477 -24.79 13.16 5.23
N ILE A 478 -24.19 12.00 5.46
CA ILE A 478 -22.78 11.78 5.18
C ILE A 478 -22.73 10.95 3.91
N GLY A 479 -21.83 11.28 3.00
CA GLY A 479 -21.57 10.38 1.88
C GLY A 479 -20.16 10.52 1.38
N MET A 480 -19.79 9.61 0.49
CA MET A 480 -18.46 9.57 -0.10
C MET A 480 -18.58 9.77 -1.61
N ASN A 481 -17.82 10.71 -2.14
CA ASN A 481 -17.62 10.83 -3.58
C ASN A 481 -16.48 9.88 -3.96
N PHE A 482 -16.69 9.04 -4.98
CA PHE A 482 -15.63 8.33 -5.69
C PHE A 482 -15.71 8.76 -7.16
N GLY A 483 -14.78 9.61 -7.58
CA GLY A 483 -14.85 10.27 -8.88
C GLY A 483 -16.12 11.12 -9.00
N SER A 484 -16.98 10.84 -9.97
CA SER A 484 -18.23 11.57 -10.20
C SER A 484 -19.45 11.01 -9.46
N ARG A 485 -19.30 9.92 -8.70
CA ARG A 485 -20.43 9.24 -8.04
C ARG A 485 -20.44 9.52 -6.56
N TYR A 486 -21.61 9.90 -6.05
CA TYR A 486 -21.87 10.11 -4.62
C TYR A 486 -22.56 8.88 -4.02
N TYR A 487 -22.03 8.38 -2.92
CA TYR A 487 -22.53 7.22 -2.18
C TYR A 487 -23.00 7.66 -0.79
N PRO A 488 -24.31 7.85 -0.58
CA PRO A 488 -24.86 8.21 0.73
C PRO A 488 -24.69 7.09 1.77
N LEU A 489 -24.28 7.46 2.98
CA LEU A 489 -24.08 6.57 4.11
C LEU A 489 -25.21 6.77 5.14
N PRO A 490 -25.78 5.67 5.69
CA PRO A 490 -25.29 4.29 5.64
C PRO A 490 -25.77 3.45 4.44
N GLN A 491 -26.68 3.96 3.58
CA GLN A 491 -27.40 3.17 2.58
C GLN A 491 -26.48 2.47 1.58
N GLU A 492 -25.39 3.11 1.18
CA GLU A 492 -24.43 2.62 0.19
C GLU A 492 -23.14 2.07 0.84
N ALA A 493 -23.15 1.74 2.13
CA ALA A 493 -21.95 1.31 2.86
C ALA A 493 -21.26 0.07 2.25
N GLU A 494 -22.03 -0.90 1.73
CA GLU A 494 -21.47 -2.08 1.06
C GLU A 494 -20.79 -1.74 -0.27
N ASN A 495 -21.37 -0.83 -1.05
CA ASN A 495 -20.80 -0.35 -2.30
C ASN A 495 -19.53 0.46 -2.05
N VAL A 496 -19.53 1.32 -1.02
CA VAL A 496 -18.32 2.02 -0.55
C VAL A 496 -17.25 1.02 -0.13
N ALA A 497 -17.58 0.00 0.67
CA ALA A 497 -16.64 -1.03 1.09
C ALA A 497 -16.10 -1.86 -0.09
N HIS A 498 -16.92 -2.13 -1.10
CA HIS A 498 -16.49 -2.77 -2.35
C HIS A 498 -15.52 -1.89 -3.13
N MET A 499 -15.82 -0.60 -3.28
CA MET A 499 -14.92 0.36 -3.93
C MET A 499 -13.59 0.49 -3.19
N MET A 500 -13.61 0.61 -1.86
CA MET A 500 -12.38 0.67 -1.05
C MET A 500 -11.51 -0.57 -1.22
N ARG A 501 -12.11 -1.76 -1.35
CA ARG A 501 -11.39 -3.03 -1.61
C ARG A 501 -10.74 -3.06 -2.99
N ASN A 502 -11.46 -2.60 -4.01
CA ASN A 502 -11.02 -2.66 -5.40
C ASN A 502 -9.97 -1.58 -5.71
N ASP A 503 -10.19 -0.36 -5.20
CA ASP A 503 -9.32 0.79 -5.43
C ASP A 503 -8.13 0.85 -4.46
N LEU A 504 -8.06 -0.10 -3.53
CA LEU A 504 -7.02 -0.16 -2.49
C LEU A 504 -6.94 1.16 -1.75
N LEU A 505 -8.07 1.57 -1.17
CA LEU A 505 -8.12 2.72 -0.28
C LEU A 505 -7.96 2.24 1.15
N ALA A 506 -6.94 2.77 1.82
CA ALA A 506 -6.64 2.38 3.18
C ALA A 506 -7.78 2.82 4.11
N CYS A 507 -8.16 1.93 5.02
CA CYS A 507 -9.25 2.15 5.96
C CYS A 507 -8.99 3.39 6.85
N GLU A 508 -7.73 3.59 7.20
CA GLU A 508 -7.22 4.68 8.04
C GLU A 508 -7.50 6.04 7.40
N PHE A 509 -7.35 6.13 6.08
CA PHE A 509 -7.56 7.38 5.37
C PHE A 509 -9.05 7.77 5.33
N VAL A 510 -9.94 6.80 5.12
CA VAL A 510 -11.39 7.05 5.18
C VAL A 510 -11.82 7.45 6.58
N ARG A 511 -11.31 6.75 7.60
CA ARG A 511 -11.55 7.07 9.01
C ARG A 511 -11.13 8.51 9.33
N ASP A 512 -9.90 8.87 9.00
CA ASP A 512 -9.38 10.21 9.29
C ASP A 512 -10.08 11.31 8.46
N SER A 513 -10.57 10.97 7.27
CA SER A 513 -11.38 11.88 6.45
C SER A 513 -12.78 12.11 7.03
N LEU A 514 -13.46 11.06 7.50
CA LEU A 514 -14.73 11.17 8.26
C LEU A 514 -14.53 12.03 9.51
N MET A 515 -13.41 11.84 10.19
CA MET A 515 -13.08 12.61 11.38
C MET A 515 -12.90 14.10 11.14
N ARG A 516 -12.27 14.47 10.03
CA ARG A 516 -12.05 15.86 9.67
C ARG A 516 -13.35 16.63 9.42
N ILE A 517 -14.42 15.94 9.02
CA ILE A 517 -15.77 16.50 8.89
C ILE A 517 -16.63 16.31 10.15
N GLY A 518 -16.01 15.96 11.29
CA GLY A 518 -16.70 15.81 12.58
C GLY A 518 -17.55 14.55 12.71
N VAL A 519 -17.25 13.50 11.95
CA VAL A 519 -17.92 12.20 12.03
C VAL A 519 -17.00 11.22 12.75
N GLU A 520 -17.43 10.74 13.92
CA GLU A 520 -16.66 9.77 14.69
C GLU A 520 -16.59 8.44 13.93
N SER A 521 -15.39 7.89 13.84
CA SER A 521 -15.18 6.60 13.18
C SER A 521 -14.03 5.84 13.82
N PHE A 522 -14.20 4.53 13.93
CA PHE A 522 -13.32 3.63 14.67
C PHE A 522 -13.00 2.41 13.82
N LYS A 523 -11.72 2.01 13.82
CA LYS A 523 -11.31 0.77 13.16
C LYS A 523 -11.66 -0.40 14.07
N GLU A 524 -12.40 -1.38 13.57
CA GLU A 524 -12.83 -2.56 14.33
C GLU A 524 -12.67 -3.81 13.46
N ASN A 525 -11.90 -4.81 13.93
CA ASN A 525 -11.76 -6.16 13.38
C ASN A 525 -11.97 -6.31 11.86
N GLY A 526 -11.07 -5.73 11.05
CA GLY A 526 -11.13 -5.84 9.59
C GLY A 526 -12.20 -4.96 8.94
N GLY A 527 -12.66 -3.92 9.63
CA GLY A 527 -13.65 -2.97 9.14
C GLY A 527 -13.58 -1.60 9.81
N LEU A 528 -14.57 -0.77 9.50
CA LEU A 528 -14.70 0.62 9.95
C LEU A 528 -16.11 0.84 10.50
N GLN A 529 -16.20 1.11 11.79
CA GLN A 529 -17.42 1.57 12.44
C GLN A 529 -17.52 3.10 12.30
N VAL A 530 -18.67 3.60 11.85
CA VAL A 530 -18.91 5.02 11.65
C VAL A 530 -20.15 5.43 12.45
N ALA A 531 -20.00 6.39 13.36
CA ALA A 531 -21.09 6.93 14.14
C ALA A 531 -21.78 8.05 13.36
N LEU A 532 -23.10 7.92 13.17
CA LEU A 532 -23.88 8.91 12.45
C LEU A 532 -24.24 10.09 13.39
N PRO A 533 -24.28 11.33 12.87
CA PRO A 533 -24.70 12.49 13.65
C PRO A 533 -26.13 12.37 14.18
N ARG A 534 -26.41 13.04 15.32
CA ARG A 534 -27.76 13.23 15.89
C ARG A 534 -28.49 11.92 16.22
N ASP A 535 -27.83 11.05 16.98
CA ASP A 535 -28.40 9.81 17.52
C ASP A 535 -28.95 8.82 16.47
N ARG A 536 -28.51 8.93 15.22
CA ARG A 536 -28.90 8.01 14.14
C ARG A 536 -28.22 6.64 14.22
N GLY A 537 -27.54 6.35 15.32
CA GLY A 537 -26.79 5.11 15.56
C GLY A 537 -25.44 5.10 14.85
N SER A 538 -24.92 3.90 14.65
CA SER A 538 -23.68 3.65 13.92
C SER A 538 -23.89 2.56 12.86
N PHE A 539 -23.02 2.52 11.87
CA PHE A 539 -22.97 1.42 10.90
C PHE A 539 -21.54 0.89 10.77
N PHE A 540 -21.40 -0.34 10.29
CA PHE A 540 -20.12 -1.02 10.17
C PHE A 540 -19.85 -1.42 8.72
N MET A 541 -18.72 -0.98 8.17
CA MET A 541 -18.20 -1.43 6.88
C MET A 541 -17.22 -2.58 7.11
N SER A 542 -17.61 -3.79 6.73
CA SER A 542 -16.81 -5.01 6.92
C SER A 542 -15.87 -5.29 5.75
N ASN A 543 -14.90 -6.18 5.98
CA ASN A 543 -13.96 -6.67 4.97
C ASN A 543 -13.16 -5.55 4.28
N LEU A 544 -12.84 -4.49 5.00
CA LEU A 544 -12.02 -3.41 4.45
C LEU A 544 -10.56 -3.85 4.38
N PRO A 545 -9.78 -3.30 3.44
CA PRO A 545 -8.34 -3.57 3.39
C PRO A 545 -7.67 -3.25 4.72
N SER A 546 -6.82 -4.17 5.19
CA SER A 546 -6.10 -4.03 6.46
C SER A 546 -4.77 -3.29 6.32
N PHE A 547 -4.35 -2.98 5.09
CA PHE A 547 -3.06 -2.36 4.83
C PHE A 547 -3.02 -0.92 5.31
N ARG A 548 -1.84 -0.49 5.77
CA ARG A 548 -1.62 0.85 6.30
C ARG A 548 -0.94 1.72 5.25
N LEU A 549 -1.40 2.97 5.11
CA LEU A 549 -0.70 3.98 4.31
C LEU A 549 0.63 4.39 4.95
N PHE A 550 0.64 4.46 6.28
CA PHE A 550 1.74 4.96 7.07
C PHE A 550 2.07 3.92 8.14
N GLU A 551 3.33 3.51 8.19
CA GLU A 551 3.86 2.78 9.32
C GLU A 551 4.40 3.79 10.33
N TYR A 552 3.84 3.76 11.54
CA TYR A 552 4.25 4.59 12.64
C TYR A 552 5.03 3.76 13.63
N GLU A 553 6.32 4.06 13.77
CA GLU A 553 7.14 3.53 14.85
C GLU A 553 7.13 4.54 16.00
N VAL A 554 6.89 4.07 17.22
CA VAL A 554 6.88 4.94 18.40
C VAL A 554 7.88 4.40 19.41
N THR A 555 8.95 5.15 19.62
CA THR A 555 10.02 4.79 20.55
C THR A 555 9.98 5.71 21.76
N GLN A 556 9.94 5.11 22.96
CA GLN A 556 10.08 5.85 24.22
C GLN A 556 11.56 5.96 24.57
N ASN A 557 12.06 7.19 24.68
CA ASN A 557 13.45 7.46 24.99
C ASN A 557 13.68 7.42 26.52
N PRO A 558 14.92 7.12 26.99
CA PRO A 558 15.23 7.05 28.42
C PRO A 558 15.01 8.35 29.21
N ASN A 559 15.05 9.50 28.52
CA ASN A 559 14.76 10.82 29.08
C ASN A 559 13.26 11.10 29.23
N GLY A 560 12.39 10.15 28.86
CA GLY A 560 10.94 10.31 28.84
C GLY A 560 10.40 11.07 27.62
N SER A 561 11.22 11.39 26.61
CA SER A 561 10.70 11.87 25.32
C SER A 561 10.16 10.71 24.49
N VAL A 562 9.31 11.01 23.50
CA VAL A 562 8.72 10.00 22.62
C VAL A 562 9.05 10.37 21.18
N THR A 563 9.74 9.51 20.46
CA THR A 563 10.00 9.72 19.03
C THR A 563 8.98 8.94 18.21
N ILE A 564 8.30 9.64 17.31
CA ILE A 564 7.34 9.08 16.34
C ILE A 564 8.01 9.13 14.97
N SER A 565 8.28 7.97 14.40
CA SER A 565 8.80 7.84 13.03
C SER A 565 7.63 7.57 12.09
N CYS A 566 7.51 8.38 11.03
CA CYS A 566 6.52 8.21 9.96
C CYS A 566 7.23 8.36 8.61
N GLY A 567 7.49 7.22 7.94
CA GLY A 567 8.29 7.21 6.72
C GLY A 567 9.69 7.80 6.96
N PRO A 568 10.12 8.83 6.20
CA PRO A 568 11.44 9.45 6.38
C PRO A 568 11.48 10.50 7.51
N HIS A 569 10.33 10.83 8.12
CA HIS A 569 10.22 11.89 9.11
C HIS A 569 10.21 11.32 10.53
N ASN A 570 10.92 11.99 11.45
CA ASN A 570 10.95 11.65 12.86
C ASN A 570 10.52 12.89 13.66
N TYR A 571 9.63 12.69 14.62
CA TYR A 571 9.11 13.74 15.48
C TYR A 571 9.34 13.35 16.94
N THR A 572 10.23 14.05 17.64
CA THR A 572 10.54 13.82 19.06
C THR A 572 9.71 14.74 19.94
N LEU A 573 8.83 14.16 20.76
CA LEU A 573 7.95 14.90 21.65
C LEU A 573 8.57 15.07 23.05
N PRO A 574 8.49 16.27 23.64
CA PRO A 574 7.68 17.42 23.22
C PRO A 574 8.35 18.39 22.22
N GLU A 575 9.62 18.22 21.88
CA GLU A 575 10.40 19.21 21.11
C GLU A 575 9.80 19.53 19.73
N ASP A 576 9.35 18.51 18.99
CA ASP A 576 8.83 18.58 17.63
C ASP A 576 7.29 18.66 17.56
N GLN A 577 6.64 19.07 18.66
CA GLN A 577 5.18 19.14 18.72
C GLN A 577 4.56 19.99 17.58
N SER A 578 5.13 21.16 17.30
CA SER A 578 4.64 22.04 16.23
C SER A 578 4.86 21.45 14.84
N SER A 579 6.00 20.77 14.63
CA SER A 579 6.32 20.12 13.35
C SER A 579 5.37 18.96 13.06
N LEU A 580 5.10 18.12 14.07
CA LEU A 580 4.13 17.03 13.97
C LEU A 580 2.72 17.58 13.69
N GLN A 581 2.34 18.68 14.36
CA GLN A 581 1.06 19.34 14.11
C GLN A 581 0.95 19.84 12.67
N ASN A 582 1.98 20.51 12.14
CA ASN A 582 1.97 20.98 10.75
C ASN A 582 1.87 19.81 9.77
N ALA A 583 2.61 18.72 10.00
CA ALA A 583 2.53 17.51 9.18
C ALA A 583 1.11 16.87 9.20
N MET A 584 0.42 16.91 10.34
CA MET A 584 -0.98 16.49 10.44
C MET A 584 -1.93 17.38 9.63
N GLU A 585 -1.70 18.70 9.65
CA GLU A 585 -2.47 19.69 8.88
C GLU A 585 -2.26 19.52 7.37
N GLU A 586 -1.01 19.26 6.96
CA GLU A 586 -0.58 19.04 5.57
C GLU A 586 -0.93 17.64 5.04
N ARG A 587 -1.53 16.78 5.88
CA ARG A 587 -1.92 15.40 5.55
C ARG A 587 -0.76 14.44 5.32
N GLU A 588 0.45 14.83 5.69
CA GLU A 588 1.62 13.96 5.71
C GLU A 588 1.57 12.96 6.87
N VAL A 589 0.81 13.30 7.92
CA VAL A 589 0.56 12.46 9.09
C VAL A 589 -0.94 12.32 9.35
N LEU A 590 -1.39 11.12 9.68
CA LEU A 590 -2.78 10.78 10.00
C LEU A 590 -3.01 10.86 11.52
N PRO A 591 -3.78 11.83 12.03
CA PRO A 591 -3.95 12.07 13.46
C PRO A 591 -4.38 10.84 14.26
N LEU A 592 -5.36 10.05 13.78
CA LEU A 592 -5.84 8.90 14.55
C LEU A 592 -4.88 7.71 14.46
N GLU A 593 -4.13 7.57 13.36
CA GLU A 593 -3.09 6.53 13.31
C GLU A 593 -1.94 6.82 14.27
N VAL A 594 -1.60 8.09 14.48
CA VAL A 594 -0.64 8.47 15.54
C VAL A 594 -1.17 8.06 16.91
N VAL A 595 -2.45 8.33 17.19
CA VAL A 595 -3.09 7.89 18.45
C VAL A 595 -3.04 6.37 18.60
N ASP A 596 -3.40 5.63 17.56
CA ASP A 596 -3.37 4.17 17.56
C ASP A 596 -1.95 3.64 17.74
N ALA A 597 -0.96 4.23 17.07
CA ALA A 597 0.43 3.85 17.17
C ALA A 597 0.99 4.09 18.57
N MET A 598 0.67 5.22 19.19
CA MET A 598 1.04 5.49 20.57
C MET A 598 0.41 4.49 21.54
N ASN A 599 -0.90 4.22 21.39
CA ASN A 599 -1.61 3.25 22.22
C ASN A 599 -1.03 1.83 22.09
N ARG A 600 -0.70 1.39 20.87
CA ARG A 600 -0.02 0.10 20.61
C ARG A 600 1.34 0.00 21.30
N ASN A 601 2.06 1.13 21.44
CA ASN A 601 3.36 1.21 22.11
C ASN A 601 3.26 1.59 23.60
N GLY A 602 2.09 1.39 24.21
CA GLY A 602 1.88 1.58 25.64
C GLY A 602 1.86 3.02 26.12
N LEU A 603 1.68 4.00 25.21
CA LEU A 603 1.49 5.41 25.54
C LEU A 603 0.01 5.77 25.49
N PRO A 604 -0.68 5.90 26.64
CA PRO A 604 -2.10 6.15 26.68
C PRO A 604 -2.44 7.47 25.98
N SER A 605 -3.11 7.34 24.84
CA SER A 605 -3.42 8.45 23.95
C SER A 605 -4.88 8.38 23.56
N LYS A 606 -5.54 9.52 23.50
CA LYS A 606 -6.93 9.61 23.03
C LYS A 606 -7.13 10.87 22.22
N MET A 607 -8.03 10.77 21.24
CA MET A 607 -8.57 11.93 20.57
C MET A 607 -9.74 12.45 21.40
N ASP A 608 -9.66 13.70 21.88
CA ASP A 608 -10.82 14.41 22.42
C ASP A 608 -11.58 15.05 21.26
N TYR A 609 -12.69 14.43 20.87
CA TYR A 609 -13.54 14.87 19.77
C TYR A 609 -14.22 16.21 20.01
N SER A 610 -14.40 16.59 21.28
CA SER A 610 -15.07 17.84 21.67
C SER A 610 -14.12 19.03 21.53
N THR A 611 -12.88 18.88 22.00
CA THR A 611 -11.86 19.93 21.93
C THR A 611 -10.95 19.82 20.71
N GLN A 612 -11.08 18.72 19.95
CA GLN A 612 -10.25 18.36 18.79
C GLN A 612 -8.76 18.28 19.13
N ASN A 613 -8.44 17.82 20.33
CA ASN A 613 -7.07 17.63 20.75
C ASN A 613 -6.73 16.15 20.84
N ILE A 614 -5.56 15.77 20.32
CA ILE A 614 -4.96 14.51 20.75
C ILE A 614 -4.36 14.76 22.12
N GLU A 615 -4.82 14.03 23.13
CA GLU A 615 -4.23 14.00 24.47
C GLU A 615 -3.32 12.78 24.59
N VAL A 616 -2.03 13.00 24.86
CA VAL A 616 -1.03 11.94 25.07
C VAL A 616 -0.53 12.02 26.50
N ARG A 617 -0.70 10.94 27.26
CA ARG A 617 -0.14 10.82 28.61
C ARG A 617 1.26 10.25 28.52
N ASN A 618 2.25 11.10 28.83
CA ASN A 618 3.66 10.72 28.86
C ASN A 618 4.22 10.96 30.26
N GLY A 619 4.20 9.91 31.09
CA GLY A 619 4.53 9.99 32.51
C GLY A 619 3.61 10.97 33.26
N PRO A 620 4.15 11.94 34.04
CA PRO A 620 3.36 12.95 34.74
C PRO A 620 2.85 14.07 33.82
N ARG A 621 3.32 14.13 32.57
CA ARG A 621 2.96 15.19 31.61
C ARG A 621 1.85 14.71 30.70
N THR A 622 0.90 15.60 30.41
CA THR A 622 -0.11 15.40 29.36
C THR A 622 0.20 16.36 28.24
N LEU A 623 0.53 15.85 27.07
CA LEU A 623 0.71 16.64 25.85
C LEU A 623 -0.63 16.76 25.13
N ARG A 624 -0.88 17.92 24.53
CA ARG A 624 -2.12 18.20 23.79
C ARG A 624 -1.78 18.74 22.41
N PHE A 625 -2.22 18.05 21.37
CA PHE A 625 -2.02 18.43 19.97
C PHE A 625 -3.35 18.87 19.39
N PRO A 626 -3.54 20.16 19.04
CA PRO A 626 -4.74 20.57 18.35
C PRO A 626 -4.72 19.98 16.93
N VAL A 627 -5.70 19.13 16.64
CA VAL A 627 -5.97 18.67 15.30
C VAL A 627 -6.97 19.66 14.72
N LYS A 628 -6.52 20.59 13.88
CA LYS A 628 -7.44 21.49 13.20
C LYS A 628 -8.45 20.63 12.43
N ARG A 629 -9.74 20.66 12.82
CA ARG A 629 -10.77 20.32 11.84
C ARG A 629 -10.51 21.20 10.63
N ARG A 630 -10.80 20.67 9.45
CA ARG A 630 -11.16 21.53 8.34
C ARG A 630 -12.29 22.35 8.93
N ALA A 631 -12.04 23.63 9.27
CA ALA A 631 -13.03 24.45 9.94
C ALA A 631 -14.30 24.20 9.15
N GLU A 632 -15.34 23.60 9.75
CA GLU A 632 -16.64 23.60 9.11
C GLU A 632 -16.84 25.10 8.89
N PRO A 633 -16.73 25.59 7.64
CA PRO A 633 -16.80 27.03 7.45
C PRO A 633 -18.17 27.35 8.02
N SER A 634 -18.19 28.18 9.07
CA SER A 634 -19.42 28.50 9.80
C SER A 634 -20.49 29.06 8.88
N SER A 635 -20.09 29.44 7.66
CA SER A 635 -20.94 29.78 6.57
C SER A 635 -21.69 28.58 5.98
N ASN A 636 -23.00 28.61 6.22
CA ASN A 636 -24.00 27.96 5.37
C ASN A 636 -23.91 28.54 3.95
N ILE A 637 -22.96 28.06 3.16
CA ILE A 637 -22.80 28.50 1.78
C ILE A 637 -23.78 27.72 0.91
N LYS A 638 -24.77 28.40 0.33
CA LYS A 638 -25.68 27.82 -0.67
C LYS A 638 -25.39 28.41 -2.04
N LEU A 639 -25.45 27.58 -3.07
CA LEU A 639 -25.27 27.99 -4.46
C LEU A 639 -26.54 27.66 -5.24
N PHE A 640 -27.12 28.68 -5.88
CA PHE A 640 -28.27 28.55 -6.77
C PHE A 640 -27.92 29.11 -8.14
N SER A 641 -28.08 28.33 -9.19
CA SER A 641 -27.98 28.82 -10.57
C SER A 641 -29.23 29.60 -10.96
N ARG A 642 -29.06 30.74 -11.63
CA ARG A 642 -30.13 31.55 -12.22
C ARG A 642 -29.76 31.95 -13.65
N GLY A 643 -30.76 32.10 -14.51
CA GLY A 643 -30.56 32.55 -15.89
C GLY A 643 -30.73 31.44 -16.92
N ARG A 644 -30.46 31.79 -18.18
CA ARG A 644 -30.50 30.89 -19.34
C ARG A 644 -29.06 30.61 -19.78
N PRO A 645 -28.78 29.49 -20.48
CA PRO A 645 -27.48 29.26 -21.09
C PRO A 645 -27.02 30.48 -21.91
N GLY A 646 -25.81 30.99 -21.66
CA GLY A 646 -25.28 32.22 -22.26
C GLY A 646 -25.50 33.50 -21.44
N ASN A 647 -26.24 33.42 -20.32
CA ASN A 647 -26.36 34.48 -19.31
C ASN A 647 -26.69 33.86 -17.94
N MET A 648 -25.85 32.93 -17.51
CA MET A 648 -25.91 32.25 -16.23
C MET A 648 -25.31 33.14 -15.15
N SER A 649 -26.11 33.42 -14.12
CA SER A 649 -25.66 34.03 -12.87
C SER A 649 -25.84 33.03 -11.73
N PHE A 650 -25.03 33.17 -10.68
CA PHE A 650 -25.07 32.26 -9.55
C PHE A 650 -25.32 33.06 -8.28
N LEU A 651 -26.38 32.72 -7.56
CA LEU A 651 -26.65 33.26 -6.24
C LEU A 651 -25.89 32.43 -5.20
N VAL A 652 -24.86 33.02 -4.60
CA VAL A 652 -24.10 32.49 -3.48
C VAL A 652 -24.65 33.10 -2.20
N GLU A 653 -25.28 32.31 -1.34
CA GLU A 653 -25.74 32.74 -0.01
C GLU A 653 -24.69 32.33 1.02
N VAL A 654 -24.14 33.26 1.79
CA VAL A 654 -23.10 33.05 2.82
C VAL A 654 -23.55 33.75 4.11
N ASP A 655 -23.91 33.02 5.16
CA ASP A 655 -24.40 33.62 6.43
C ASP A 655 -25.52 34.66 6.20
N ASP A 656 -26.57 34.28 5.45
CA ASP A 656 -27.68 35.15 5.04
C ASP A 656 -27.31 36.32 4.08
N VAL A 657 -26.03 36.49 3.74
CA VAL A 657 -25.59 37.43 2.70
C VAL A 657 -25.74 36.78 1.33
N GLN A 658 -26.57 37.37 0.47
CA GLN A 658 -26.78 36.89 -0.89
C GLN A 658 -25.92 37.69 -1.89
N LEU A 659 -25.06 36.99 -2.62
CA LEU A 659 -24.16 37.52 -3.64
C LEU A 659 -24.50 36.94 -5.00
N MET A 660 -24.58 37.77 -6.03
CA MET A 660 -24.89 37.37 -7.39
C MET A 660 -23.62 37.40 -8.25
N ILE A 661 -23.10 36.24 -8.62
CA ILE A 661 -21.90 36.06 -9.43
C ILE A 661 -22.30 36.05 -10.92
N PRO A 662 -21.61 36.80 -11.82
CA PRO A 662 -20.33 37.51 -11.59
C PRO A 662 -20.43 38.95 -11.04
N ARG A 663 -21.63 39.50 -10.87
CA ARG A 663 -21.84 40.92 -10.51
C ARG A 663 -21.16 41.34 -9.20
N ASP A 664 -21.25 40.53 -8.16
CA ASP A 664 -20.86 40.87 -6.78
C ASP A 664 -19.50 40.26 -6.38
N ILE A 665 -18.55 40.23 -7.33
CA ILE A 665 -17.23 39.62 -7.14
C ILE A 665 -16.37 40.34 -6.10
N ARG A 666 -16.56 41.65 -5.94
CA ARG A 666 -15.78 42.45 -4.99
C ARG A 666 -16.18 42.12 -3.56
N GLU A 667 -17.49 41.98 -3.34
CA GLU A 667 -18.10 41.56 -2.08
C GLU A 667 -17.70 40.12 -1.76
N LEU A 668 -17.74 39.22 -2.73
CA LEU A 668 -17.24 37.84 -2.59
C LEU A 668 -15.77 37.81 -2.13
N ASN A 669 -14.90 38.57 -2.80
CA ASN A 669 -13.49 38.68 -2.44
C ASN A 669 -13.30 39.34 -1.07
N SER A 670 -14.17 40.27 -0.66
CA SER A 670 -14.17 40.82 0.69
C SER A 670 -14.53 39.76 1.75
N LEU A 671 -15.52 38.89 1.48
CA LEU A 671 -15.83 37.77 2.37
C LEU A 671 -14.65 36.79 2.48
N ILE A 672 -13.94 36.53 1.38
CA ILE A 672 -12.73 35.69 1.38
C ILE A 672 -11.61 36.34 2.21
N LEU A 673 -11.33 37.62 1.98
CA LEU A 673 -10.29 38.37 2.71
C LEU A 673 -10.56 38.47 4.22
N ASN A 674 -11.83 38.53 4.60
CA ASN A 674 -12.24 38.58 6.00
C ASN A 674 -12.39 37.19 6.64
N ASN A 675 -11.92 36.12 5.96
CA ASN A 675 -12.05 34.73 6.40
C ASN A 675 -13.50 34.29 6.69
N ARG A 676 -14.51 34.94 6.09
CA ARG A 676 -15.93 34.57 6.19
C ARG A 676 -16.35 33.53 5.14
N LEU A 677 -15.60 33.46 4.04
CA LEU A 677 -15.83 32.53 2.93
C LEU A 677 -14.53 31.82 2.57
N ASP A 678 -14.51 30.50 2.65
CA ASP A 678 -13.40 29.70 2.13
C ASP A 678 -13.49 29.63 0.58
N PRO A 679 -12.52 30.17 -0.16
CA PRO A 679 -12.54 30.14 -1.63
C PRO A 679 -12.54 28.71 -2.17
N LEU A 680 -11.90 27.74 -1.51
CA LEU A 680 -11.89 26.35 -1.95
C LEU A 680 -13.29 25.73 -1.86
N ARG A 681 -14.05 26.09 -0.83
CA ARG A 681 -15.44 25.62 -0.68
C ARG A 681 -16.35 26.17 -1.76
N LEU A 682 -16.14 27.43 -2.14
CA LEU A 682 -16.86 28.02 -3.25
C LEU A 682 -16.56 27.27 -4.56
N VAL A 683 -15.28 26.99 -4.85
CA VAL A 683 -14.87 26.16 -6.00
C VAL A 683 -15.57 24.80 -5.97
N GLU A 684 -15.54 24.10 -4.83
CA GLU A 684 -16.21 22.81 -4.65
C GLU A 684 -17.70 22.89 -4.97
N LEU A 685 -18.40 23.92 -4.48
CA LEU A 685 -19.83 24.11 -4.76
C LEU A 685 -20.11 24.34 -6.25
N PHE A 686 -19.29 25.14 -6.94
CA PHE A 686 -19.41 25.33 -8.38
C PHE A 686 -19.18 24.01 -9.13
N LYS A 687 -18.11 23.27 -8.79
CA LYS A 687 -17.82 21.96 -9.39
C LYS A 687 -18.96 20.97 -9.19
N GLN A 688 -19.51 20.89 -7.97
CA GLN A 688 -20.56 19.93 -7.62
C GLN A 688 -21.93 20.25 -8.23
N ARG A 689 -22.29 21.53 -8.38
CA ARG A 689 -23.66 21.92 -8.76
C ARG A 689 -23.84 22.44 -10.17
N THR A 690 -22.77 22.90 -10.82
CA THR A 690 -22.92 23.74 -12.01
C THR A 690 -22.12 23.24 -13.21
N TYR A 691 -21.17 22.32 -13.01
CA TYR A 691 -20.22 21.84 -14.04
C TYR A 691 -19.47 22.96 -14.76
N VAL A 692 -19.36 24.14 -14.15
CA VAL A 692 -18.61 25.27 -14.67
C VAL A 692 -17.13 24.90 -14.77
N PRO A 693 -16.46 25.11 -15.92
CA PRO A 693 -15.03 24.88 -16.05
C PRO A 693 -14.24 25.72 -15.04
N TYR A 694 -13.22 25.12 -14.44
CA TYR A 694 -12.43 25.72 -13.38
C TYR A 694 -10.95 25.44 -13.61
N HIS A 695 -10.09 26.42 -13.32
CA HIS A 695 -8.65 26.21 -13.13
C HIS A 695 -8.11 27.14 -12.05
N PHE A 696 -6.92 26.81 -11.52
CA PHE A 696 -6.17 27.67 -10.62
C PHE A 696 -5.05 28.37 -11.41
N ASP A 697 -5.06 29.70 -11.41
CA ASP A 697 -3.97 30.49 -11.96
C ASP A 697 -2.87 30.62 -10.88
N THR A 698 -1.85 29.78 -11.02
CA THR A 698 -0.71 29.72 -10.09
C THR A 698 0.12 31.00 -10.10
N GLU A 699 0.26 31.67 -11.25
CA GLU A 699 1.06 32.90 -11.37
C GLU A 699 0.41 34.04 -10.58
N ARG A 700 -0.92 34.14 -10.65
CA ARG A 700 -1.69 35.18 -9.96
C ARG A 700 -2.14 34.77 -8.56
N GLY A 701 -2.10 33.48 -8.24
CA GLY A 701 -2.68 32.91 -7.03
C GLY A 701 -4.20 33.15 -6.97
N ARG A 702 -4.91 32.87 -8.07
CA ARG A 702 -6.34 33.11 -8.21
C ARG A 702 -7.09 31.88 -8.69
N HIS A 703 -8.31 31.71 -8.20
CA HIS A 703 -9.25 30.72 -8.69
C HIS A 703 -10.00 31.31 -9.89
N VAL A 704 -10.06 30.59 -11.01
CA VAL A 704 -10.69 31.06 -12.26
C VAL A 704 -11.82 30.11 -12.65
N LEU A 705 -13.04 30.65 -12.73
CA LEU A 705 -14.24 29.95 -13.24
C LEU A 705 -14.59 30.49 -14.63
N ILE A 706 -14.95 29.63 -15.58
CA ILE A 706 -15.35 30.09 -16.92
C ILE A 706 -16.88 30.12 -17.00
N LEU A 707 -17.47 31.31 -16.85
CA LEU A 707 -18.91 31.53 -16.87
C LEU A 707 -19.31 32.10 -18.23
N ASP A 708 -20.13 31.37 -18.98
CA ASP A 708 -20.56 31.75 -20.34
C ASP A 708 -19.39 32.11 -21.29
N GLY A 709 -18.24 31.45 -21.12
CA GLY A 709 -17.04 31.69 -21.92
C GLY A 709 -16.12 32.79 -21.40
N GLU A 710 -16.54 33.54 -20.36
CA GLU A 710 -15.73 34.59 -19.74
C GLU A 710 -15.04 34.09 -18.46
N PRO A 711 -13.73 34.36 -18.27
CA PRO A 711 -13.01 33.98 -17.07
C PRO A 711 -13.39 34.89 -15.88
N PHE A 712 -13.68 34.26 -14.75
CA PHE A 712 -14.08 34.90 -13.53
C PHE A 712 -13.12 34.55 -12.40
N GLU A 713 -12.36 35.55 -11.94
CA GLU A 713 -11.27 35.36 -10.99
C GLU A 713 -11.66 35.77 -9.56
N PHE A 714 -11.31 34.95 -8.57
CA PHE A 714 -11.39 35.29 -7.14
C PHE A 714 -10.15 34.86 -6.35
N LEU A 715 -9.97 35.47 -5.18
CA LEU A 715 -8.75 35.35 -4.37
C LEU A 715 -8.57 33.96 -3.76
N HIS A 716 -7.31 33.54 -3.67
CA HIS A 716 -6.88 32.37 -2.90
C HIS A 716 -6.52 32.78 -1.46
N SER A 717 -6.88 31.98 -0.45
CA SER A 717 -6.80 32.39 0.96
C SER A 717 -5.38 32.44 1.55
N SER A 718 -4.38 31.84 0.90
CA SER A 718 -3.05 31.60 1.49
C SER A 718 -2.16 32.82 1.69
N ARG A 719 -2.60 34.04 1.31
CA ARG A 719 -1.80 35.26 1.49
C ARG A 719 -1.94 35.98 2.84
N LEU A 720 -2.76 35.50 3.77
CA LEU A 720 -2.99 36.22 5.03
C LEU A 720 -2.12 35.82 6.23
N ASN A 721 -1.33 34.73 6.15
CA ASN A 721 -0.49 34.28 7.28
C ASN A 721 1.02 34.54 7.12
N TYR A 722 1.47 35.26 6.08
CA TYR A 722 2.91 35.48 5.83
C TYR A 722 3.32 36.95 5.64
N ARG A 723 2.65 37.89 6.33
CA ARG A 723 3.21 39.22 6.56
C ARG A 723 3.49 39.42 8.04
N GLY A 724 4.75 39.21 8.41
CA GLY A 724 5.31 39.83 9.60
C GLY A 724 5.05 41.33 9.56
N ASN A 725 4.68 41.90 10.70
CA ASN A 725 4.59 43.33 10.94
C ASN A 725 5.83 44.05 10.39
N PRO A 726 5.72 44.94 9.39
CA PRO A 726 6.67 46.02 9.27
C PRO A 726 6.25 47.07 10.29
N THR A 727 6.93 47.11 11.43
CA THR A 727 6.89 48.28 12.32
C THR A 727 7.24 49.52 11.51
N LEU A 728 6.33 50.49 11.56
CA LEU A 728 6.52 51.87 11.19
C LEU A 728 7.71 52.44 11.98
N ASP A 729 8.84 52.68 11.31
CA ASP A 729 9.72 53.80 11.66
C ASP A 729 9.51 54.89 10.61
N ALA A 730 8.60 55.79 10.96
CA ALA A 730 8.54 57.11 10.37
C ALA A 730 9.61 57.96 11.06
N ASP A 731 10.83 57.97 10.52
CA ASP A 731 11.81 58.96 10.98
C ASP A 731 11.59 60.27 10.23
N HIS A 732 11.29 61.29 11.03
CA HIS A 732 11.04 62.65 10.61
C HIS A 732 12.32 63.28 10.07
N GLY A 733 12.24 63.79 8.83
CA GLY A 733 13.17 64.79 8.34
C GLY A 733 13.18 66.00 9.27
N ARG A 734 14.35 66.28 9.87
CA ARG A 734 14.67 67.57 10.47
C ARG A 734 14.67 68.66 9.40
N TYR A 735 13.88 69.71 9.64
CA TYR A 735 14.30 71.09 9.45
C TYR A 735 14.21 71.78 10.82
N GLY A 736 15.32 72.34 11.32
CA GLY A 736 15.28 73.34 12.39
C GLY A 736 16.43 73.33 13.40
N LYS A 737 17.51 74.04 13.02
CA LYS A 737 18.61 74.62 13.83
C LYS A 737 19.71 73.71 14.38
#